data_AF-A0A6G0XIL5-F1
#
_entry.id   AF-A0A6G0XIL5-F1
#
_cell.length_a   1.000
_cell.length_b   1.000
_cell.length_c   1.000
_cell.angle_alpha   90.00
_cell.angle_beta   90.00
_cell.angle_gamma   90.00
#
_symmetry.space_group_name_H-M   'P 1'
#
loop_
_entity.id
_entity.type
_entity.pdbx_description
1 polymer ?
#
loop_
_entity_poly.entity_id
_entity_poly.type
_entity_poly.pdbx_seq_one_letter_code
_entity_poly.pdbx_strand_id
1 'polypeptide(L)'
;MDEAKEREEFQAKRIASARMWALDTMYTATLKLAPPSSDKEDSKTTDAVWTTTLSFFMQQAFFTPKKAVCEPAVSANVRVACVKRVYGLMGIGSHVLKDNQALDMTTSAPFRLWTCWNSMAKEWTLTTPLSKDHAAQRANVTKQLDSLQTELKSATEKKDQLRLKGFLLLYVCVGLQLLDAAQRDEVSSVLQDLEKCLAELNTATSAASPSSKKKKKSKATNGQKESQQQPLAVLTDMLLSMLAQESSVLRDVVSHVFRCIMEQLEASSIQSMVDVVVAPNDDDANVLEMSEEDDDDDGAPIDPTQLTNYEDDDENGDEEDDGGDDEKAEEIPISELQREDAALSALVGHVNEKKKAKQHAKRLRMAAIHFKVRVLDLLQAYAAAPSSRHALTMIEPLFQAWTSVKPHADQAVWSERMSAVLNKIARRKTDSPSVDAVAAVVALQAIVQVCTTTIIDKKQATVAAALVVYLVRVYLADSKSNTAAIQEVLAPAVLTLLTKKHAKLPRVVVDQLVQTAPVLASKLLLETLVAIAVEDKAADEFSRAETLRYLTMLFKAKGAVAATELAAHGASLHKALVANLGKVKGKRLKGVTGCALALLKARVDAQDDSLDAIAFAADVKTLDNGTSPAVKGMVSQMLQLVSGNKATDKKTSHSKRKRANSTASQ
;
A
#
# COMPACT_ATOMS: atom_id res chain seq x y z
N MET A 1 23.45 13.12 49.38
CA MET A 1 22.70 11.93 48.92
C MET A 1 22.23 12.12 47.48
N ASP A 2 21.81 13.32 47.09
CA ASP A 2 21.27 13.58 45.75
C ASP A 2 22.30 13.45 44.62
N GLU A 3 23.54 13.93 44.80
CA GLU A 3 24.59 13.76 43.76
C GLU A 3 24.98 12.29 43.51
N ALA A 4 24.92 11.44 44.54
CA ALA A 4 25.21 10.02 44.39
C ALA A 4 24.08 9.32 43.62
N LYS A 5 22.84 9.67 43.95
CA LYS A 5 21.64 9.21 43.24
C LYS A 5 21.63 9.66 41.77
N GLU A 6 21.99 10.91 41.49
CA GLU A 6 22.12 11.42 40.12
C GLU A 6 23.21 10.70 39.32
N ARG A 7 24.36 10.40 39.94
CA ARG A 7 25.42 9.61 39.29
C ARG A 7 24.98 8.18 39.01
N GLU A 8 24.28 7.53 39.93
CA GLU A 8 23.71 6.20 39.74
C GLU A 8 22.65 6.17 38.63
N GLU A 9 21.75 7.16 38.59
CA GLU A 9 20.77 7.31 37.53
C GLU A 9 21.41 7.58 36.15
N PHE A 10 22.46 8.39 36.10
CA PHE A 10 23.21 8.65 34.88
C PHE A 10 23.94 7.40 34.38
N GLN A 11 24.54 6.62 35.29
CA GLN A 11 25.16 5.33 34.94
C GLN A 11 24.12 4.32 34.46
N ALA A 12 22.97 4.21 35.12
CA ALA A 12 21.88 3.34 34.71
C ALA A 12 21.36 3.69 33.30
N LYS A 13 21.19 4.98 32.99
CA LYS A 13 20.82 5.45 31.64
C LYS A 13 21.86 5.07 30.59
N ARG A 14 23.16 5.28 30.86
CA ARG A 14 24.24 4.87 29.94
C ARG A 14 24.28 3.36 29.69
N ILE A 15 24.10 2.56 30.74
CA ILE A 15 24.06 1.09 30.65
C ILE A 15 22.83 0.65 29.83
N ALA A 16 21.66 1.25 30.06
CA ALA A 16 20.46 0.97 29.27
C ALA A 16 20.66 1.33 27.78
N SER A 17 21.24 2.48 27.47
CA SER A 17 21.56 2.88 26.09
C SER A 17 22.54 1.91 25.41
N ALA A 18 23.60 1.49 26.11
CA ALA A 18 24.55 0.51 25.58
C ALA A 18 23.90 -0.86 25.33
N ARG A 19 23.03 -1.32 26.25
CA ARG A 19 22.24 -2.54 26.07
C ARG A 19 21.32 -2.43 24.86
N MET A 20 20.59 -1.33 24.72
CA MET A 20 19.70 -1.10 23.57
C MET A 20 20.47 -1.14 22.24
N TRP A 21 21.62 -0.48 22.17
CA TRP A 21 22.49 -0.52 20.98
C TRP A 21 22.96 -1.95 20.66
N ALA A 22 23.33 -2.74 21.67
CA ALA A 22 23.71 -4.13 21.48
C ALA A 22 22.54 -4.98 20.97
N LEU A 23 21.34 -4.80 21.54
CA LEU A 23 20.12 -5.50 21.08
C LEU A 23 19.79 -5.15 19.63
N ASP A 24 19.90 -3.88 19.23
CA ASP A 24 19.66 -3.44 17.85
C ASP A 24 20.68 -4.01 16.87
N THR A 25 21.94 -4.08 17.30
CA THR A 25 23.02 -4.66 16.50
C THR A 25 22.80 -6.16 16.31
N MET A 26 22.47 -6.90 17.37
CA MET A 26 22.13 -8.33 17.31
C MET A 26 20.92 -8.56 16.39
N TYR A 27 19.83 -7.82 16.60
CA TYR A 27 18.61 -7.95 15.80
C TYR A 27 18.85 -7.67 14.31
N THR A 28 19.57 -6.58 13.99
CA THR A 28 19.92 -6.22 12.61
C THR A 28 20.84 -7.24 11.96
N ALA A 29 21.80 -7.79 12.71
CA ALA A 29 22.69 -8.83 12.22
C ALA A 29 21.88 -10.09 11.89
N THR A 30 20.99 -10.53 12.79
CA THR A 30 20.10 -11.67 12.57
C THR A 30 19.21 -11.49 11.34
N LEU A 31 18.65 -10.29 11.12
CA LEU A 31 17.85 -9.99 9.93
C LEU A 31 18.62 -10.07 8.61
N LYS A 32 19.94 -9.83 8.63
CA LYS A 32 20.80 -9.82 7.45
C LYS A 32 21.45 -11.17 7.15
N LEU A 33 21.48 -12.08 8.13
CA LEU A 33 22.02 -13.42 7.94
C LEU A 33 21.05 -14.24 7.07
N ALA A 34 21.59 -14.86 6.01
CA ALA A 34 20.83 -15.80 5.20
C ALA A 34 20.41 -17.00 6.07
N PRO A 35 19.23 -17.60 5.84
CA PRO A 35 18.85 -18.83 6.52
C PRO A 35 19.87 -19.94 6.19
N PRO A 36 20.15 -20.87 7.12
CA PRO A 36 21.14 -21.91 6.92
C PRO A 36 20.69 -22.85 5.77
N SER A 37 21.43 -22.84 4.66
CA SER A 37 21.33 -23.86 3.60
C SER A 37 22.22 -25.04 3.94
N SER A 38 21.80 -26.27 3.67
CA SER A 38 22.49 -27.52 4.05
C SER A 38 23.91 -27.68 3.49
N ASP A 39 24.33 -26.88 2.51
CA ASP A 39 25.45 -27.25 1.63
C ASP A 39 26.73 -26.39 1.77
N LYS A 40 26.86 -25.54 2.80
CA LYS A 40 28.07 -24.71 3.01
C LYS A 40 28.57 -24.70 4.44
N GLU A 41 29.88 -24.70 4.63
CA GLU A 41 30.55 -24.62 5.93
C GLU A 41 30.17 -23.35 6.73
N ASP A 42 29.83 -22.26 6.02
CA ASP A 42 29.26 -21.01 6.56
C ASP A 42 27.86 -21.15 7.18
N SER A 43 27.17 -22.28 6.95
CA SER A 43 25.83 -22.56 7.47
C SER A 43 25.84 -22.87 8.96
N LYS A 44 26.90 -23.52 9.47
CA LYS A 44 27.03 -23.90 10.90
C LYS A 44 27.25 -22.69 11.81
N THR A 45 28.08 -21.75 11.37
CA THR A 45 28.33 -20.50 12.11
C THR A 45 27.07 -19.64 12.14
N THR A 46 26.37 -19.55 11.02
CA THR A 46 25.09 -18.85 10.90
C THR A 46 24.03 -19.47 11.81
N ASP A 47 23.91 -20.80 11.82
CA ASP A 47 23.00 -21.56 12.68
C ASP A 47 23.26 -21.32 14.18
N ALA A 48 24.54 -21.31 14.59
CA ALA A 48 24.93 -21.02 15.96
C ALA A 48 24.59 -19.57 16.38
N VAL A 49 24.77 -18.60 15.48
CA VAL A 49 24.41 -17.19 15.74
C VAL A 49 22.90 -17.04 15.90
N TRP A 50 22.11 -17.67 15.03
CA TRP A 50 20.64 -17.68 15.14
C TRP A 50 20.18 -18.28 16.46
N THR A 51 20.68 -19.46 16.80
CA THR A 51 20.33 -20.16 18.04
C THR A 51 20.67 -19.31 19.26
N THR A 52 21.90 -18.80 19.33
CA THR A 52 22.37 -17.97 20.46
C THR A 52 21.54 -16.69 20.60
N THR A 53 21.27 -16.01 19.48
CA THR A 53 20.55 -14.74 19.48
C THR A 53 19.08 -14.91 19.87
N LEU A 54 18.40 -15.92 19.32
CA LEU A 54 17.00 -16.22 19.65
C LEU A 54 16.86 -16.67 21.11
N SER A 55 17.74 -17.56 21.58
CA SER A 55 17.79 -17.97 22.98
C SER A 55 18.00 -16.78 23.91
N PHE A 56 18.94 -15.89 23.58
CA PHE A 56 19.23 -14.70 24.37
C PHE A 56 18.01 -13.77 24.47
N PHE A 57 17.39 -13.41 23.35
CA PHE A 57 16.22 -12.54 23.37
C PHE A 57 15.07 -13.15 24.18
N MET A 58 14.81 -14.45 24.00
CA MET A 58 13.73 -15.13 24.72
C MET A 58 14.02 -15.22 26.23
N GLN A 59 15.25 -15.56 26.61
CA GLN A 59 15.70 -15.61 28.01
C GLN A 59 15.49 -14.26 28.70
N GLN A 60 15.93 -13.17 28.07
CA GLN A 60 15.84 -11.83 28.66
C GLN A 60 14.43 -11.24 28.59
N ALA A 61 13.58 -11.72 27.66
CA ALA A 61 12.19 -11.30 27.54
C ALA A 61 11.31 -11.95 28.61
N PHE A 62 11.21 -13.28 28.60
CA PHE A 62 10.16 -14.00 29.31
C PHE A 62 10.66 -14.81 30.51
N PHE A 63 11.97 -15.04 30.63
CA PHE A 63 12.52 -15.91 31.66
C PHE A 63 13.35 -15.15 32.70
N THR A 64 13.54 -15.81 33.83
CA THR A 64 14.46 -15.44 34.90
C THR A 64 15.40 -16.62 35.16
N PRO A 65 16.71 -16.37 35.33
CA PRO A 65 17.66 -17.44 35.62
C PRO A 65 17.47 -17.92 37.07
N LYS A 66 17.56 -19.23 37.32
CA LYS A 66 17.44 -19.80 38.68
C LYS A 66 18.59 -19.37 39.62
N LYS A 67 19.70 -18.91 39.05
CA LYS A 67 20.83 -18.28 39.76
C LYS A 67 20.96 -16.85 39.25
N ALA A 68 21.20 -15.87 40.12
CA ALA A 68 21.42 -14.49 39.69
C ALA A 68 22.73 -14.40 38.89
N VAL A 69 22.67 -13.94 37.64
CA VAL A 69 23.84 -13.89 36.72
C VAL A 69 24.16 -12.46 36.25
N CYS A 70 23.23 -11.50 36.34
CA CYS A 70 23.42 -10.18 35.72
C CYS A 70 23.30 -9.02 36.73
N GLU A 71 24.44 -8.39 37.03
CA GLU A 71 24.51 -7.12 37.78
C GLU A 71 25.07 -6.02 36.87
N PRO A 72 24.42 -4.84 36.75
CA PRO A 72 23.10 -4.50 37.31
C PRO A 72 21.95 -5.21 36.58
N ALA A 73 20.80 -5.37 37.25
CA ALA A 73 19.64 -6.07 36.70
C ALA A 73 19.17 -5.50 35.34
N VAL A 74 18.50 -6.33 34.54
CA VAL A 74 17.90 -5.90 33.27
C VAL A 74 16.66 -5.05 33.56
N SER A 75 16.70 -3.77 33.16
CA SER A 75 15.58 -2.84 33.32
C SER A 75 14.34 -3.30 32.53
N ALA A 76 13.14 -2.90 32.99
CA ALA A 76 11.88 -3.16 32.29
C ALA A 76 11.88 -2.73 30.81
N ASN A 77 12.47 -1.56 30.50
CA ASN A 77 12.56 -1.07 29.13
C ASN A 77 13.34 -2.00 28.19
N VAL A 78 14.45 -2.54 28.68
CA VAL A 78 15.27 -3.51 27.94
C VAL A 78 14.53 -4.85 27.79
N ARG A 79 13.75 -5.27 28.78
CA ARG A 79 12.89 -6.47 28.69
C ARG A 79 11.80 -6.30 27.63
N VAL A 80 11.08 -5.18 27.63
CA VAL A 80 10.07 -4.85 26.60
C VAL A 80 10.70 -4.78 25.21
N ALA A 81 11.92 -4.24 25.11
CA ALA A 81 12.68 -4.22 23.87
C ALA A 81 13.01 -5.65 23.37
N CYS A 82 13.40 -6.57 24.26
CA CYS A 82 13.60 -7.98 23.92
C CYS A 82 12.31 -8.64 23.44
N VAL A 83 11.18 -8.45 24.14
CA VAL A 83 9.85 -8.96 23.73
C VAL A 83 9.52 -8.53 22.30
N LYS A 84 9.63 -7.23 22.00
CA LYS A 84 9.38 -6.69 20.65
C LYS A 84 10.28 -7.34 19.58
N ARG A 85 11.53 -7.66 19.91
CA ARG A 85 12.48 -8.30 18.99
C ARG A 85 12.18 -9.79 18.80
N VAL A 86 11.73 -10.51 19.84
CA VAL A 86 11.27 -11.90 19.69
C VAL A 86 10.12 -11.97 18.70
N TYR A 87 9.09 -11.12 18.85
CA TYR A 87 7.97 -11.08 17.90
C TYR A 87 8.42 -10.61 16.52
N GLY A 88 9.26 -9.58 16.43
CA GLY A 88 9.84 -9.14 15.15
C GLY A 88 10.61 -10.24 14.41
N LEU A 89 11.34 -11.11 15.12
CA LEU A 89 12.05 -12.26 14.53
C LEU A 89 11.09 -13.41 14.16
N MET A 90 9.96 -13.56 14.85
CA MET A 90 8.91 -14.54 14.50
C MET A 90 8.38 -14.33 13.08
N GLY A 91 8.43 -13.10 12.55
CA GLY A 91 8.06 -12.79 11.17
C GLY A 91 9.00 -13.35 10.09
N ILE A 92 10.15 -13.94 10.46
CA ILE A 92 11.17 -14.49 9.54
C ILE A 92 10.90 -15.99 9.30
N GLY A 93 9.64 -16.34 9.00
CA GLY A 93 9.20 -17.72 8.78
C GLY A 93 8.92 -18.09 7.32
N SER A 94 9.02 -17.15 6.37
CA SER A 94 8.59 -17.36 4.97
C SER A 94 9.37 -18.45 4.23
N HIS A 95 10.65 -18.66 4.57
CA HIS A 95 11.52 -19.60 3.87
C HIS A 95 11.13 -21.06 4.09
N VAL A 96 10.53 -21.39 5.25
CA VAL A 96 9.98 -22.73 5.53
C VAL A 96 9.02 -23.19 4.43
N LEU A 97 8.31 -22.25 3.84
CA LEU A 97 7.31 -22.54 2.83
C LEU A 97 7.94 -22.75 1.45
N LYS A 98 9.17 -22.28 1.20
CA LYS A 98 9.83 -22.31 -0.11
C LYS A 98 10.50 -23.65 -0.45
N ASP A 99 10.92 -24.42 0.55
CA ASP A 99 11.66 -25.68 0.32
C ASP A 99 10.73 -26.86 0.04
N ASN A 100 10.82 -27.48 -1.13
CA ASN A 100 9.93 -28.59 -1.53
C ASN A 100 10.25 -29.94 -0.86
N GLN A 101 11.28 -30.04 -0.02
CA GLN A 101 11.68 -31.30 0.60
C GLN A 101 12.02 -31.08 2.08
N ALA A 102 11.13 -31.58 2.94
CA ALA A 102 11.21 -31.61 4.40
C ALA A 102 11.27 -30.26 5.13
N LEU A 103 10.31 -30.06 6.03
CA LEU A 103 10.25 -28.92 6.93
C LEU A 103 11.11 -29.27 8.15
N ASP A 104 12.39 -28.91 8.13
CA ASP A 104 13.22 -29.07 9.32
C ASP A 104 12.84 -27.98 10.34
N MET A 105 12.51 -28.38 11.57
CA MET A 105 12.17 -27.50 12.70
C MET A 105 13.31 -26.55 13.07
N THR A 106 14.51 -26.78 12.56
CA THR A 106 15.62 -25.84 12.69
C THR A 106 15.55 -24.73 11.66
N THR A 107 14.76 -24.81 10.59
CA THR A 107 14.93 -23.84 9.50
C THR A 107 14.44 -22.44 9.88
N SER A 108 13.27 -22.26 10.52
CA SER A 108 12.73 -20.92 10.82
C SER A 108 12.78 -20.45 12.26
N ALA A 109 12.75 -19.13 12.42
CA ALA A 109 12.79 -18.47 13.72
C ALA A 109 11.64 -18.92 14.65
N PRO A 110 10.36 -19.02 14.20
CA PRO A 110 9.27 -19.51 15.07
C PRO A 110 9.53 -20.93 15.60
N PHE A 111 9.94 -21.88 14.75
CA PHE A 111 10.20 -23.26 15.18
C PHE A 111 11.42 -23.34 16.11
N ARG A 112 12.47 -22.54 15.86
CA ARG A 112 13.62 -22.43 16.77
C ARG A 112 13.24 -21.84 18.14
N LEU A 113 12.40 -20.81 18.17
CA LEU A 113 11.89 -20.25 19.42
C LEU A 113 11.08 -21.28 20.19
N TRP A 114 10.24 -22.06 19.51
CA TRP A 114 9.46 -23.13 20.14
C TRP A 114 10.34 -24.25 20.73
N THR A 115 11.31 -24.73 19.95
CA THR A 115 12.25 -25.77 20.43
C THR A 115 13.14 -25.24 21.57
N CYS A 116 13.54 -23.98 21.51
CA CYS A 116 14.28 -23.32 22.57
C CYS A 116 13.44 -23.21 23.85
N TRP A 117 12.15 -22.90 23.75
CA TRP A 117 11.26 -22.89 24.91
C TRP A 117 11.14 -24.29 25.53
N ASN A 118 11.01 -25.33 24.71
CA ASN A 118 10.90 -26.70 25.19
C ASN A 118 12.18 -27.21 25.90
N SER A 119 13.35 -26.71 25.51
CA SER A 119 14.64 -27.10 26.11
C SER A 119 15.05 -26.26 27.34
N MET A 120 14.41 -25.11 27.60
CA MET A 120 14.79 -24.18 28.68
C MET A 120 14.51 -24.64 30.12
N ALA A 121 13.77 -25.74 30.33
CA ALA A 121 13.23 -26.14 31.63
C ALA A 121 14.29 -26.41 32.74
N LYS A 122 15.56 -26.67 32.37
CA LYS A 122 16.59 -27.07 33.33
C LYS A 122 17.16 -25.89 34.13
N GLU A 123 17.43 -24.74 33.50
CA GLU A 123 18.18 -23.62 34.13
C GLU A 123 17.39 -22.31 34.28
N TRP A 124 16.25 -22.20 33.62
CA TRP A 124 15.45 -20.97 33.55
C TRP A 124 14.02 -21.22 34.02
N THR A 125 13.42 -20.23 34.66
CA THR A 125 12.00 -20.23 35.05
C THR A 125 11.28 -19.11 34.31
N LEU A 126 10.07 -19.40 33.85
CA LEU A 126 9.22 -18.38 33.24
C LEU A 126 8.91 -17.32 34.30
N THR A 127 9.07 -16.04 33.94
CA THR A 127 8.89 -14.91 34.87
C THR A 127 7.49 -14.92 35.49
N THR A 128 6.50 -15.25 34.68
CA THR A 128 5.13 -15.52 35.13
C THR A 128 4.81 -16.97 34.81
N PRO A 129 4.62 -17.88 35.78
CA PRO A 129 4.38 -19.30 35.50
C PRO A 129 3.06 -19.51 34.75
N LEU A 130 2.98 -20.59 33.96
CA LEU A 130 1.74 -21.00 33.27
C LEU A 130 0.75 -21.58 34.28
N SER A 131 -0.55 -21.29 34.10
CA SER A 131 -1.62 -22.00 34.80
C SER A 131 -1.69 -23.47 34.34
N LYS A 132 -2.45 -24.30 35.05
CA LYS A 132 -2.68 -25.71 34.63
C LYS A 132 -3.31 -25.78 33.25
N ASP A 133 -4.25 -24.89 32.96
CA ASP A 133 -5.00 -24.86 31.70
C ASP A 133 -4.11 -24.36 30.56
N HIS A 134 -3.33 -23.29 30.78
CA HIS A 134 -2.38 -22.79 29.76
C HIS A 134 -1.23 -23.78 29.51
N ALA A 135 -0.81 -24.55 30.52
CA ALA A 135 0.15 -25.63 30.35
C ALA A 135 -0.43 -26.79 29.53
N ALA A 136 -1.71 -27.11 29.72
CA ALA A 136 -2.42 -28.10 28.90
C ALA A 136 -2.53 -27.63 27.44
N GLN A 137 -2.83 -26.35 27.20
CA GLN A 137 -2.86 -25.78 25.85
C GLN A 137 -1.49 -25.84 25.18
N ARG A 138 -0.39 -25.51 25.89
CA ARG A 138 0.97 -25.69 25.38
C ARG A 138 1.27 -27.15 24.99
N ALA A 139 0.83 -28.11 25.81
CA ALA A 139 0.97 -29.52 25.49
C ALA A 139 0.14 -29.90 24.25
N ASN A 140 -1.06 -29.33 24.09
CA ASN A 140 -1.90 -29.53 22.92
C ASN A 140 -1.22 -29.00 21.64
N VAL A 141 -0.66 -27.79 21.67
CA VAL A 141 0.12 -27.24 20.56
C VAL A 141 1.24 -28.20 20.16
N THR A 142 1.99 -28.72 21.13
CA THR A 142 3.07 -29.69 20.84
C THR A 142 2.54 -30.93 20.12
N LYS A 143 1.43 -31.51 20.60
CA LYS A 143 0.80 -32.67 19.96
C LYS A 143 0.32 -32.38 18.54
N GLN A 144 -0.32 -31.23 18.33
CA GLN A 144 -0.81 -30.83 17.01
C GLN A 144 0.35 -30.59 16.03
N LEU A 145 1.46 -30.00 16.49
CA LEU A 145 2.66 -29.84 15.66
C LEU A 145 3.26 -31.18 15.25
N ASP A 146 3.33 -32.16 16.16
CA ASP A 146 3.83 -33.49 15.85
C ASP A 146 2.91 -34.24 14.86
N SER A 147 1.59 -34.10 15.02
CA SER A 147 0.59 -34.66 14.08
C SER A 147 0.74 -34.06 12.69
N LEU A 148 0.73 -32.73 12.58
CA LEU A 148 0.84 -32.02 11.32
C LEU A 148 2.18 -32.28 10.62
N GLN A 149 3.29 -32.45 11.37
CA GLN A 149 4.57 -32.86 10.79
C GLN A 149 4.54 -34.28 10.24
N THR A 150 3.84 -35.18 10.91
CA THR A 150 3.67 -36.57 10.45
C THR A 150 2.83 -36.60 9.17
N GLU A 151 1.72 -35.86 9.15
CA GLU A 151 0.89 -35.67 7.96
C GLU A 151 1.69 -35.06 6.81
N LEU A 152 2.52 -34.04 7.08
CA LEU A 152 3.35 -33.41 6.07
C LEU A 152 4.37 -34.37 5.44
N LYS A 153 4.96 -35.27 6.23
CA LYS A 153 5.86 -36.32 5.72
C LYS A 153 5.12 -37.33 4.83
N SER A 154 3.84 -37.57 5.08
CA SER A 154 2.99 -38.48 4.30
C SER A 154 2.37 -37.83 3.06
N ALA A 155 2.28 -36.50 3.02
CA ALA A 155 1.65 -35.77 1.92
C ALA A 155 2.49 -35.82 0.64
N THR A 156 1.91 -36.28 -0.46
CA THR A 156 2.57 -36.35 -1.78
C THR A 156 2.31 -35.10 -2.63
N GLU A 157 1.16 -34.45 -2.44
CA GLU A 157 0.73 -33.29 -3.20
C GLU A 157 1.39 -32.00 -2.70
N LYS A 158 2.01 -31.23 -3.61
CA LYS A 158 2.70 -29.97 -3.27
C LYS A 158 1.78 -28.95 -2.61
N LYS A 159 0.50 -28.90 -3.03
CA LYS A 159 -0.50 -27.98 -2.48
C LYS A 159 -0.89 -28.33 -1.05
N ASP A 160 -1.06 -29.62 -0.77
CA ASP A 160 -1.38 -30.10 0.57
C ASP A 160 -0.19 -29.95 1.52
N GLN A 161 1.03 -30.18 1.02
CA GLN A 161 2.24 -29.88 1.78
C GLN A 161 2.25 -28.41 2.20
N LEU A 162 2.03 -27.49 1.26
CA LEU A 162 2.01 -26.05 1.52
C LEU A 162 0.99 -25.64 2.59
N ARG A 163 -0.22 -26.21 2.49
CA ARG A 163 -1.29 -26.05 3.49
C ARG A 163 -0.80 -26.43 4.87
N LEU A 164 -0.29 -27.67 5.01
CA LEU A 164 0.18 -28.21 6.29
C LEU A 164 1.33 -27.38 6.86
N LYS A 165 2.24 -26.87 6.02
CA LYS A 165 3.29 -25.94 6.45
C LYS A 165 2.72 -24.63 7.00
N GLY A 166 1.69 -24.09 6.34
CA GLY A 166 0.98 -22.89 6.79
C GLY A 166 0.33 -23.08 8.17
N PHE A 167 -0.36 -24.21 8.37
CA PHE A 167 -0.94 -24.55 9.68
C PHE A 167 0.13 -24.76 10.75
N LEU A 168 1.20 -25.49 10.45
CA LEU A 168 2.33 -25.66 11.37
C LEU A 168 2.88 -24.32 11.85
N LEU A 169 3.08 -23.40 10.91
CA LEU A 169 3.57 -22.06 11.23
C LEU A 169 2.56 -21.27 12.08
N LEU A 170 1.27 -21.33 11.73
CA LEU A 170 0.20 -20.66 12.48
C LEU A 170 0.13 -21.17 13.92
N TYR A 171 0.10 -22.48 14.12
CA TYR A 171 0.09 -23.10 15.46
C TYR A 171 1.31 -22.71 16.30
N VAL A 172 2.51 -22.66 15.71
CA VAL A 172 3.71 -22.21 16.44
C VAL A 172 3.63 -20.74 16.81
N CYS A 173 3.26 -19.88 15.86
CA CYS A 173 3.17 -18.44 16.13
C CYS A 173 2.13 -18.12 17.21
N VAL A 174 0.95 -18.73 17.14
CA VAL A 174 -0.09 -18.60 18.18
C VAL A 174 0.40 -19.21 19.50
N GLY A 175 0.95 -20.42 19.47
CA GLY A 175 1.45 -21.09 20.68
C GLY A 175 2.54 -20.30 21.39
N LEU A 176 3.46 -19.65 20.66
CA LEU A 176 4.52 -18.82 21.24
C LEU A 176 3.97 -17.61 22.02
N GLN A 177 2.76 -17.13 21.70
CA GLN A 177 2.15 -16.03 22.44
C GLN A 177 1.73 -16.41 23.87
N LEU A 178 1.62 -17.70 24.19
CA LEU A 178 1.43 -18.17 25.58
C LEU A 178 2.58 -17.77 26.52
N LEU A 179 3.75 -17.38 25.98
CA LEU A 179 4.86 -16.81 26.74
C LEU A 179 4.51 -15.47 27.40
N ASP A 180 3.65 -14.67 26.75
CA ASP A 180 3.17 -13.41 27.29
C ASP A 180 1.99 -13.65 28.21
N ALA A 181 2.10 -13.21 29.47
CA ALA A 181 1.08 -13.37 30.47
C ALA A 181 -0.21 -12.61 30.12
N ALA A 182 -0.10 -11.46 29.46
CA ALA A 182 -1.25 -10.63 29.10
C ALA A 182 -2.13 -11.26 28.01
N GLN A 183 -1.59 -12.23 27.25
CA GLN A 183 -2.23 -12.75 26.04
C GLN A 183 -2.82 -14.15 26.21
N ARG A 184 -2.60 -14.83 27.36
CA ARG A 184 -2.81 -16.29 27.47
C ARG A 184 -4.24 -16.75 27.27
N ASP A 185 -5.21 -16.00 27.79
CA ASP A 185 -6.62 -16.38 27.73
C ASP A 185 -7.17 -16.22 26.31
N GLU A 186 -6.88 -15.09 25.66
CA GLU A 186 -7.19 -14.87 24.25
C GLU A 186 -6.51 -15.91 23.33
N VAL A 187 -5.23 -16.23 23.58
CA VAL A 187 -4.52 -17.25 22.80
C VAL A 187 -5.14 -18.63 22.98
N SER A 188 -5.64 -18.93 24.18
CA SER A 188 -6.25 -20.23 24.47
C SER A 188 -7.57 -20.44 23.73
N SER A 189 -8.40 -19.40 23.59
CA SER A 189 -9.62 -19.50 22.76
C SER A 189 -9.27 -19.66 21.28
N VAL A 190 -8.27 -18.91 20.79
CA VAL A 190 -7.81 -18.98 19.40
C VAL A 190 -7.27 -20.36 19.05
N LEU A 191 -6.50 -20.99 19.95
CA LEU A 191 -6.00 -22.35 19.75
C LEU A 191 -7.13 -23.38 19.65
N GLN A 192 -8.19 -23.23 20.45
CA GLN A 192 -9.34 -24.13 20.39
C GLN A 192 -10.12 -23.96 19.08
N ASP A 193 -10.30 -22.72 18.62
CA ASP A 193 -10.98 -22.47 17.35
C ASP A 193 -10.14 -22.96 16.17
N LEU A 194 -8.81 -22.79 16.23
CA LEU A 194 -7.91 -23.33 15.22
C LEU A 194 -7.95 -24.87 15.15
N GLU A 195 -8.12 -25.54 16.30
CA GLU A 195 -8.29 -27.00 16.37
C GLU A 195 -9.61 -27.46 15.75
N LYS A 196 -10.73 -26.80 16.07
CA LYS A 196 -12.03 -27.08 15.45
C LYS A 196 -11.97 -26.91 13.94
N CYS A 197 -11.38 -25.80 13.46
CA CYS A 197 -11.31 -25.52 12.04
C CYS A 197 -10.39 -26.49 11.29
N LEU A 198 -9.25 -26.90 11.89
CA LEU A 198 -8.41 -27.95 11.31
C LEU A 198 -9.20 -29.27 11.18
N ALA A 199 -9.99 -29.64 12.19
CA ALA A 199 -10.82 -30.83 12.17
C ALA A 199 -11.88 -30.77 11.07
N GLU A 200 -12.63 -29.66 10.98
CA GLU A 200 -13.64 -29.44 9.93
C GLU A 200 -13.03 -29.55 8.53
N LEU A 201 -11.85 -28.96 8.32
CA LEU A 201 -11.16 -29.01 7.03
C LEU A 201 -10.67 -30.42 6.66
N ASN A 202 -10.16 -31.16 7.63
CA ASN A 202 -9.75 -32.55 7.41
C ASN A 202 -10.95 -33.45 7.12
N THR A 203 -12.13 -33.19 7.70
CA THR A 203 -13.37 -33.91 7.38
C THR A 203 -13.94 -33.56 6.00
N ALA A 204 -13.87 -32.30 5.57
CA ALA A 204 -14.31 -31.87 4.24
C ALA A 204 -13.44 -32.47 3.11
N THR A 205 -12.15 -32.66 3.38
CA THR A 205 -11.20 -33.26 2.41
C THR A 205 -11.39 -34.77 2.28
N SER A 206 -11.90 -35.45 3.31
CA SER A 206 -12.06 -36.92 3.35
C SER A 206 -13.43 -37.42 2.85
N ALA A 207 -14.38 -36.53 2.54
CA ALA A 207 -15.68 -36.89 1.97
C ALA A 207 -15.66 -37.23 0.47
N ALA A 208 -14.49 -37.28 -0.18
CA ALA A 208 -14.35 -37.72 -1.56
C ALA A 208 -14.24 -39.26 -1.69
N SER A 209 -15.41 -39.93 -1.63
CA SER A 209 -15.82 -41.22 -2.25
C SER A 209 -15.59 -42.57 -1.53
N PRO A 210 -16.44 -43.64 -1.73
CA PRO A 210 -17.75 -43.74 -2.43
C PRO A 210 -18.89 -44.52 -1.68
N SER A 211 -20.11 -44.48 -2.28
CA SER A 211 -21.34 -45.32 -2.13
C SER A 211 -22.56 -44.61 -1.46
N SER A 212 -23.83 -44.66 -1.93
CA SER A 212 -24.52 -45.50 -2.93
C SER A 212 -25.81 -44.85 -3.53
N LYS A 213 -26.02 -45.12 -4.83
CA LYS A 213 -27.21 -44.98 -5.74
C LYS A 213 -28.64 -44.85 -5.14
N LYS A 214 -29.43 -43.87 -5.63
CA LYS A 214 -30.54 -44.04 -6.64
C LYS A 214 -31.27 -42.72 -7.03
N LYS A 215 -31.27 -42.42 -8.35
CA LYS A 215 -32.29 -41.80 -9.28
C LYS A 215 -33.24 -40.68 -8.77
N LYS A 216 -33.65 -39.64 -9.52
CA LYS A 216 -33.49 -39.05 -10.88
C LYS A 216 -34.47 -37.83 -10.85
N LYS A 217 -34.22 -36.59 -11.34
CA LYS A 217 -34.39 -36.15 -12.74
C LYS A 217 -34.18 -34.63 -12.89
N SER A 218 -33.31 -34.23 -13.85
CA SER A 218 -33.28 -33.02 -14.74
C SER A 218 -33.38 -31.61 -14.13
N LYS A 219 -32.60 -30.59 -14.55
CA LYS A 219 -32.24 -30.22 -15.93
C LYS A 219 -31.01 -29.28 -15.93
N ALA A 220 -30.20 -29.41 -16.97
CA ALA A 220 -28.90 -28.78 -17.16
C ALA A 220 -28.94 -27.26 -17.46
N THR A 221 -27.96 -26.55 -16.92
CA THR A 221 -27.26 -25.44 -17.61
C THR A 221 -25.77 -25.53 -17.27
N ASN A 222 -24.96 -25.13 -18.22
CA ASN A 222 -23.64 -25.65 -18.51
C ASN A 222 -22.54 -24.81 -17.83
N GLY A 223 -21.58 -25.46 -17.17
CA GLY A 223 -20.20 -25.00 -17.09
C GLY A 223 -19.79 -24.06 -15.94
N GLN A 224 -19.76 -24.58 -14.70
CA GLN A 224 -18.79 -24.13 -13.68
C GLN A 224 -18.25 -25.36 -12.94
N LYS A 225 -16.99 -25.70 -13.18
CA LYS A 225 -16.20 -26.54 -12.27
C LYS A 225 -15.41 -25.58 -11.37
N GLU A 226 -16.07 -25.05 -10.35
CA GLU A 226 -15.43 -24.34 -9.24
C GLU A 226 -15.90 -24.95 -7.93
N SER A 227 -15.19 -25.96 -7.44
CA SER A 227 -15.27 -26.40 -6.04
C SER A 227 -14.12 -27.33 -5.63
N GLN A 228 -12.89 -27.05 -6.09
CA GLN A 228 -11.72 -27.40 -5.30
C GLN A 228 -11.35 -26.17 -4.49
N GLN A 229 -11.87 -26.07 -3.26
CA GLN A 229 -11.44 -25.04 -2.31
C GLN A 229 -9.90 -25.10 -2.21
N GLN A 230 -9.25 -24.02 -2.61
CA GLN A 230 -7.80 -23.94 -2.65
C GLN A 230 -7.26 -23.85 -1.22
N PRO A 231 -6.36 -24.75 -0.79
CA PRO A 231 -5.90 -24.80 0.59
C PRO A 231 -5.36 -23.49 1.19
N LEU A 232 -4.78 -22.63 0.36
CA LEU A 232 -4.24 -21.34 0.79
C LEU A 232 -5.32 -20.24 0.85
N ALA A 233 -6.39 -20.36 0.07
CA ALA A 233 -7.57 -19.49 0.21
C ALA A 233 -8.22 -19.73 1.57
N VAL A 234 -8.37 -20.99 1.98
CA VAL A 234 -8.87 -21.35 3.32
C VAL A 234 -8.01 -20.75 4.43
N LEU A 235 -6.67 -20.84 4.33
CA LEU A 235 -5.77 -20.21 5.30
C LEU A 235 -5.94 -18.69 5.30
N THR A 236 -6.15 -18.07 4.14
CA THR A 236 -6.36 -16.62 4.04
C THR A 236 -7.69 -16.21 4.68
N ASP A 237 -8.76 -16.97 4.45
CA ASP A 237 -10.07 -16.74 5.07
C ASP A 237 -10.01 -16.92 6.59
N MET A 238 -9.20 -17.87 7.08
CA MET A 238 -8.90 -18.02 8.50
C MET A 238 -8.21 -16.78 9.07
N LEU A 239 -7.17 -16.27 8.38
CA LEU A 239 -6.48 -15.05 8.78
C LEU A 239 -7.42 -13.83 8.77
N LEU A 240 -8.35 -13.76 7.82
CA LEU A 240 -9.39 -12.72 7.76
C LEU A 240 -10.37 -12.84 8.94
N SER A 241 -10.81 -14.05 9.28
CA SER A 241 -11.66 -14.29 10.47
C SER A 241 -10.95 -13.86 11.75
N MET A 242 -9.67 -14.23 11.92
CA MET A 242 -8.84 -13.79 13.05
C MET A 242 -8.65 -12.26 13.08
N LEU A 243 -8.55 -11.60 11.93
CA LEU A 243 -8.44 -10.14 11.85
C LEU A 243 -9.75 -9.40 12.14
N ALA A 244 -10.88 -10.03 11.85
CA ALA A 244 -12.21 -9.48 12.15
C ALA A 244 -12.45 -9.43 13.66
N GLN A 245 -11.87 -10.37 14.42
CA GLN A 245 -11.86 -10.32 15.87
C GLN A 245 -11.09 -9.08 16.36
N GLU A 246 -11.61 -8.37 17.36
CA GLU A 246 -11.02 -7.13 17.88
C GLU A 246 -9.77 -7.36 18.75
N SER A 247 -9.23 -8.57 18.83
CA SER A 247 -8.01 -8.87 19.57
C SER A 247 -6.76 -8.26 18.92
N SER A 248 -5.95 -7.56 19.71
CA SER A 248 -4.65 -7.02 19.27
C SER A 248 -3.64 -8.14 19.02
N VAL A 249 -3.71 -9.19 19.84
CA VAL A 249 -2.87 -10.39 19.80
C VAL A 249 -3.02 -11.11 18.45
N LEU A 250 -4.26 -11.28 18.01
CA LEU A 250 -4.59 -11.91 16.73
C LEU A 250 -4.06 -11.12 15.53
N ARG A 251 -4.13 -9.79 15.59
CA ARG A 251 -3.60 -8.93 14.52
C ARG A 251 -2.10 -9.10 14.35
N ASP A 252 -1.38 -9.21 15.47
CA ASP A 252 0.05 -9.48 15.44
C ASP A 252 0.30 -10.87 14.86
N VAL A 253 -0.36 -11.93 15.34
CA VAL A 253 -0.19 -13.28 14.75
C VAL A 253 -0.42 -13.26 13.25
N VAL A 254 -1.55 -12.72 12.82
CA VAL A 254 -1.93 -12.68 11.41
C VAL A 254 -0.89 -11.92 10.59
N SER A 255 -0.40 -10.78 11.09
CA SER A 255 0.65 -10.02 10.42
C SER A 255 1.95 -10.83 10.25
N HIS A 256 2.36 -11.58 11.27
CA HIS A 256 3.56 -12.43 11.20
C HIS A 256 3.36 -13.60 10.22
N VAL A 257 2.24 -14.32 10.32
CA VAL A 257 1.94 -15.48 9.46
C VAL A 257 1.75 -15.03 8.02
N PHE A 258 1.04 -13.92 7.78
CA PHE A 258 0.84 -13.35 6.45
C PHE A 258 2.19 -13.04 5.78
N ARG A 259 3.12 -12.37 6.48
CA ARG A 259 4.47 -12.10 5.97
C ARG A 259 5.24 -13.36 5.58
N CYS A 260 4.89 -14.49 6.20
CA CYS A 260 5.50 -15.76 5.87
C CYS A 260 4.89 -16.38 4.60
N ILE A 261 3.56 -16.39 4.49
CA ILE A 261 2.83 -17.05 3.38
C ILE A 261 2.66 -16.18 2.13
N MET A 262 2.86 -14.86 2.24
CA MET A 262 2.48 -13.87 1.22
C MET A 262 3.05 -14.14 -0.18
N GLU A 263 4.25 -14.74 -0.28
CA GLU A 263 4.87 -15.03 -1.58
C GLU A 263 4.16 -16.16 -2.35
N GLN A 264 3.30 -16.91 -1.66
CA GLN A 264 2.65 -18.10 -2.19
C GLN A 264 1.17 -17.89 -2.45
N LEU A 265 0.64 -16.72 -2.07
CA LEU A 265 -0.77 -16.37 -2.24
C LEU A 265 -1.17 -16.42 -3.71
N GLU A 266 -2.21 -17.19 -3.99
CA GLU A 266 -2.86 -17.29 -5.28
C GLU A 266 -3.77 -16.07 -5.50
N ALA A 267 -4.21 -15.85 -6.75
CA ALA A 267 -5.05 -14.71 -7.10
C ALA A 267 -6.37 -14.67 -6.31
N SER A 268 -6.96 -15.83 -6.02
CA SER A 268 -8.19 -16.00 -5.23
C SER A 268 -8.04 -15.44 -3.81
N SER A 269 -6.94 -15.76 -3.12
CA SER A 269 -6.65 -15.27 -1.78
C SER A 269 -6.54 -13.75 -1.72
N ILE A 270 -5.87 -13.15 -2.70
CA ILE A 270 -5.76 -11.69 -2.81
C ILE A 270 -7.13 -11.07 -3.13
N GLN A 271 -7.93 -11.73 -3.96
CA GLN A 271 -9.29 -11.27 -4.27
C GLN A 271 -10.18 -11.26 -3.02
N SER A 272 -10.18 -12.32 -2.19
CA SER A 272 -10.92 -12.33 -0.93
C SER A 272 -10.58 -11.14 -0.03
N MET A 273 -9.28 -10.80 0.08
CA MET A 273 -8.83 -9.65 0.86
C MET A 273 -9.30 -8.32 0.26
N VAL A 274 -9.27 -8.19 -1.07
CA VAL A 274 -9.76 -7.00 -1.77
C VAL A 274 -11.28 -6.85 -1.59
N ASP A 275 -12.03 -7.95 -1.69
CA ASP A 275 -13.49 -7.96 -1.55
C ASP A 275 -13.91 -7.48 -0.16
N VAL A 276 -13.21 -7.92 0.90
CA VAL A 276 -13.44 -7.41 2.27
C VAL A 276 -13.26 -5.89 2.36
N VAL A 277 -12.23 -5.35 1.71
CA VAL A 277 -11.91 -3.92 1.77
C VAL A 277 -12.91 -3.09 0.95
N VAL A 278 -13.37 -3.63 -0.17
CA VAL A 278 -14.24 -2.95 -1.15
C VAL A 278 -15.73 -3.14 -0.85
N ALA A 279 -16.10 -4.13 -0.04
CA ALA A 279 -17.48 -4.39 0.35
C ALA A 279 -18.14 -3.10 0.87
N PRO A 280 -19.33 -2.72 0.36
CA PRO A 280 -20.06 -1.58 0.92
C PRO A 280 -20.38 -1.86 2.39
N ASN A 281 -20.31 -0.85 3.26
CA ASN A 281 -20.97 -0.98 4.54
C ASN A 281 -22.45 -0.66 4.28
N ASP A 282 -23.36 -1.56 4.63
CA ASP A 282 -24.80 -1.44 4.34
C ASP A 282 -25.47 -0.16 4.92
N ASP A 283 -24.75 0.60 5.76
CA ASP A 283 -25.23 1.82 6.42
C ASP A 283 -24.59 3.14 5.95
N ASP A 284 -23.71 3.13 4.94
CA ASP A 284 -22.93 4.32 4.56
C ASP A 284 -23.78 5.48 3.98
N ALA A 285 -25.07 5.27 3.66
CA ALA A 285 -25.96 6.30 3.10
C ALA A 285 -27.09 6.76 4.04
N ASN A 286 -27.66 5.88 4.87
CA ASN A 286 -28.89 6.20 5.62
C ASN A 286 -28.64 6.75 7.04
N VAL A 287 -27.45 6.59 7.61
CA VAL A 287 -27.17 7.00 9.00
C VAL A 287 -26.32 8.28 9.10
N LEU A 288 -25.67 8.69 7.99
CA LEU A 288 -24.93 9.95 7.92
C LEU A 288 -25.83 11.18 8.06
N GLU A 289 -27.10 11.09 7.64
CA GLU A 289 -28.09 12.16 7.82
C GLU A 289 -28.58 12.31 9.28
N MET A 290 -28.38 11.29 10.13
CA MET A 290 -28.81 11.32 11.55
C MET A 290 -27.71 11.76 12.53
N SER A 291 -26.51 12.07 12.04
CA SER A 291 -25.38 12.49 12.89
C SER A 291 -25.05 13.99 12.79
N GLU A 292 -25.71 14.75 11.92
CA GLU A 292 -25.47 16.20 11.77
C GLU A 292 -26.32 17.08 12.72
N GLU A 293 -27.21 16.51 13.54
CA GLU A 293 -28.12 17.29 14.40
C GLU A 293 -27.80 17.32 15.91
N ASP A 294 -26.77 16.63 16.42
CA ASP A 294 -26.39 16.72 17.84
C ASP A 294 -24.87 16.81 17.99
N ASP A 295 -24.35 18.02 17.77
CA ASP A 295 -22.96 18.39 18.06
C ASP A 295 -22.96 19.30 19.29
N ASP A 296 -23.13 18.69 20.45
CA ASP A 296 -22.78 19.22 21.77
C ASP A 296 -22.53 18.01 22.67
N ASP A 297 -21.28 17.52 22.75
CA ASP A 297 -20.59 17.28 24.03
C ASP A 297 -19.17 16.70 23.83
N ASP A 298 -18.26 17.35 24.54
CA ASP A 298 -16.82 17.18 24.79
C ASP A 298 -15.92 16.31 23.89
N GLY A 299 -15.04 17.00 23.16
CA GLY A 299 -13.90 16.42 22.47
C GLY A 299 -12.66 16.35 23.36
N ALA A 300 -12.26 15.13 23.72
CA ALA A 300 -10.87 14.82 24.04
C ALA A 300 -10.37 13.64 23.16
N PRO A 301 -9.14 13.69 22.63
CA PRO A 301 -8.58 12.58 21.84
C PRO A 301 -8.38 11.35 22.74
N ILE A 302 -9.13 10.28 22.48
CA ILE A 302 -8.97 9.01 23.20
C ILE A 302 -7.63 8.36 22.81
N ASP A 303 -6.74 8.20 23.78
CA ASP A 303 -5.54 7.38 23.70
C ASP A 303 -5.94 5.89 23.59
N PRO A 304 -5.50 5.16 22.56
CA PRO A 304 -5.85 3.76 22.34
C PRO A 304 -5.36 2.78 23.43
N THR A 305 -4.67 3.25 24.47
CA THR A 305 -4.18 2.42 25.58
C THR A 305 -5.13 2.30 26.78
N GLN A 306 -6.24 3.04 26.81
CA GLN A 306 -7.19 3.08 27.96
C GLN A 306 -8.42 2.15 27.82
N LEU A 307 -8.49 1.33 26.77
CA LEU A 307 -9.69 0.55 26.41
C LEU A 307 -9.92 -0.77 27.20
N THR A 308 -9.35 -0.92 28.41
CA THR A 308 -9.45 -2.20 29.16
C THR A 308 -9.97 -2.12 30.59
N ASN A 309 -10.40 -0.94 31.08
CA ASN A 309 -11.07 -0.85 32.38
C ASN A 309 -12.54 -0.44 32.20
N TYR A 310 -13.42 -1.44 32.13
CA TYR A 310 -14.84 -1.27 32.43
C TYR A 310 -15.08 -1.90 33.79
N GLU A 311 -15.02 -1.06 34.84
CA GLU A 311 -15.67 -1.39 36.11
C GLU A 311 -17.15 -1.02 35.94
N ASP A 312 -17.99 -2.02 36.23
CA ASP A 312 -19.44 -1.96 36.24
C ASP A 312 -19.82 -1.26 37.55
N ASP A 313 -20.25 0.00 37.47
CA ASP A 313 -20.62 0.81 38.64
C ASP A 313 -22.15 1.01 38.63
N ASP A 314 -22.83 -0.01 39.16
CA ASP A 314 -24.24 0.03 39.55
C ASP A 314 -24.29 0.43 41.04
N GLU A 315 -24.28 1.72 41.34
CA GLU A 315 -24.64 2.27 42.66
C GLU A 315 -25.57 3.47 42.48
N ASN A 316 -26.89 3.24 42.65
CA ASN A 316 -27.82 4.32 43.01
C ASN A 316 -28.06 4.23 44.51
N GLY A 317 -27.47 5.18 45.23
CA GLY A 317 -27.63 5.39 46.66
C GLY A 317 -28.96 6.02 47.02
N ASP A 318 -29.49 5.58 48.17
CA ASP A 318 -30.53 6.24 48.96
C ASP A 318 -30.14 7.67 49.32
N GLU A 319 -31.10 8.59 49.21
CA GLU A 319 -31.09 9.84 49.99
C GLU A 319 -32.44 10.01 50.70
N GLU A 320 -32.42 9.84 52.02
CA GLU A 320 -33.34 10.46 52.96
C GLU A 320 -32.83 11.89 53.26
N ASP A 321 -33.68 12.93 53.21
CA ASP A 321 -33.89 13.83 54.37
C ASP A 321 -35.10 14.78 54.19
N ASP A 322 -35.66 15.09 55.35
CA ASP A 322 -36.85 15.79 55.80
C ASP A 322 -36.80 17.34 55.71
N GLY A 323 -37.96 18.00 55.86
CA GLY A 323 -38.05 19.42 56.25
C GLY A 323 -39.02 20.28 55.43
N GLY A 324 -40.26 20.43 55.92
CA GLY A 324 -41.36 21.09 55.20
C GLY A 324 -41.51 22.61 55.31
N ASP A 325 -42.51 23.15 54.60
CA ASP A 325 -43.44 24.21 55.05
C ASP A 325 -44.62 24.33 54.06
N ASP A 326 -45.75 24.77 54.59
CA ASP A 326 -47.11 24.86 54.06
C ASP A 326 -47.27 25.96 52.99
N GLU A 327 -47.78 25.65 51.79
CA GLU A 327 -48.51 26.63 50.96
C GLU A 327 -49.30 25.96 49.80
N LYS A 328 -50.63 25.86 50.00
CA LYS A 328 -51.73 25.67 49.03
C LYS A 328 -51.35 25.39 47.56
N ALA A 329 -51.22 24.12 47.21
CA ALA A 329 -51.28 23.64 45.83
C ALA A 329 -52.53 22.78 45.64
N GLU A 330 -53.24 23.01 44.54
CA GLU A 330 -54.42 22.26 44.11
C GLU A 330 -54.14 20.74 44.16
N GLU A 331 -55.03 19.95 44.78
CA GLU A 331 -54.93 18.49 44.85
C GLU A 331 -54.95 17.88 43.44
N ILE A 332 -53.79 17.78 42.79
CA ILE A 332 -53.59 16.84 41.70
C ILE A 332 -53.64 15.45 42.35
N PRO A 333 -54.58 14.57 41.97
CA PRO A 333 -54.70 13.27 42.61
C PRO A 333 -53.37 12.52 42.49
N ILE A 334 -52.84 12.03 43.62
CA ILE A 334 -51.52 11.34 43.73
C ILE A 334 -51.39 10.19 42.71
N SER A 335 -52.52 9.60 42.30
CA SER A 335 -52.58 8.57 41.25
C SER A 335 -52.25 9.09 39.84
N GLU A 336 -52.54 10.36 39.53
CA GLU A 336 -52.19 11.02 38.27
C GLU A 336 -50.69 11.30 38.23
N LEU A 337 -50.12 11.84 39.31
CA LEU A 337 -48.67 12.09 39.44
C LEU A 337 -47.84 10.79 39.33
N GLN A 338 -48.28 9.70 39.97
CA GLN A 338 -47.62 8.40 39.83
C GLN A 338 -47.71 7.81 38.41
N ARG A 339 -48.80 8.10 37.70
CA ARG A 339 -48.99 7.67 36.31
C ARG A 339 -48.11 8.50 35.36
N GLU A 340 -47.96 9.78 35.62
CA GLU A 340 -47.06 10.68 34.88
C GLU A 340 -45.59 10.32 35.12
N ASP A 341 -45.19 10.04 36.36
CA ASP A 341 -43.82 9.62 36.70
C ASP A 341 -43.44 8.26 36.08
N ALA A 342 -44.38 7.30 36.10
CA ALA A 342 -44.21 6.03 35.38
C ALA A 342 -44.10 6.22 33.86
N ALA A 343 -44.83 7.18 33.28
CA ALA A 343 -44.74 7.52 31.86
C ALA A 343 -43.42 8.22 31.51
N LEU A 344 -42.90 9.09 32.38
CA LEU A 344 -41.60 9.75 32.23
C LEU A 344 -40.45 8.75 32.36
N SER A 345 -40.49 7.84 33.34
CA SER A 345 -39.51 6.76 33.48
C SER A 345 -39.50 5.83 32.26
N ALA A 346 -40.66 5.50 31.70
CA ALA A 346 -40.74 4.74 30.45
C ALA A 346 -40.16 5.51 29.25
N LEU A 347 -40.38 6.83 29.18
CA LEU A 347 -39.82 7.68 28.13
C LEU A 347 -38.29 7.80 28.25
N VAL A 348 -37.76 8.00 29.46
CA VAL A 348 -36.32 8.04 29.75
C VAL A 348 -35.67 6.68 29.46
N GLY A 349 -36.34 5.57 29.79
CA GLY A 349 -35.94 4.22 29.41
C GLY A 349 -35.79 4.06 27.90
N HIS A 350 -36.81 4.48 27.12
CA HIS A 350 -36.74 4.47 25.66
C HIS A 350 -35.65 5.38 25.09
N VAL A 351 -35.35 6.53 25.70
CA VAL A 351 -34.26 7.42 25.28
C VAL A 351 -32.89 6.78 25.57
N ASN A 352 -32.72 6.16 26.73
CA ASN A 352 -31.50 5.45 27.10
C ASN A 352 -31.26 4.22 26.22
N GLU A 353 -32.30 3.46 25.90
CA GLU A 353 -32.22 2.34 24.96
C GLU A 353 -31.85 2.81 23.55
N LYS A 354 -32.45 3.91 23.06
CA LYS A 354 -32.07 4.53 21.78
C LYS A 354 -30.63 5.01 21.78
N LYS A 355 -30.14 5.62 22.88
CA LYS A 355 -28.74 6.05 23.04
C LYS A 355 -27.79 4.85 23.02
N LYS A 356 -28.09 3.79 23.76
CA LYS A 356 -27.31 2.53 23.77
C LYS A 356 -27.29 1.89 22.38
N ALA A 357 -28.42 1.85 21.67
CA ALA A 357 -28.50 1.34 20.30
C ALA A 357 -27.66 2.17 19.32
N LYS A 358 -27.69 3.51 19.40
CA LYS A 358 -26.87 4.41 18.57
C LYS A 358 -25.37 4.20 18.84
N GLN A 359 -24.98 4.07 20.11
CA GLN A 359 -23.59 3.79 20.50
C GLN A 359 -23.13 2.42 20.02
N HIS A 360 -23.95 1.38 20.15
CA HIS A 360 -23.64 0.04 19.67
C HIS A 360 -23.47 0.01 18.15
N ALA A 361 -24.36 0.67 17.40
CA ALA A 361 -24.24 0.81 15.95
C ALA A 361 -22.95 1.55 15.54
N LYS A 362 -22.59 2.64 16.24
CA LYS A 362 -21.33 3.35 16.02
C LYS A 362 -20.11 2.45 16.28
N ARG A 363 -20.12 1.67 17.36
CA ARG A 363 -19.04 0.71 17.69
C ARG A 363 -18.89 -0.35 16.60
N LEU A 364 -20.00 -0.95 16.15
CA LEU A 364 -19.97 -1.97 15.08
C LEU A 364 -19.44 -1.39 13.76
N ARG A 365 -19.82 -0.15 13.42
CA ARG A 365 -19.28 0.56 12.25
C ARG A 365 -17.77 0.79 12.36
N MET A 366 -17.30 1.26 13.51
CA MET A 366 -15.87 1.46 13.76
C MET A 366 -15.10 0.13 13.70
N ALA A 367 -15.65 -0.95 14.25
CA ALA A 367 -15.09 -2.30 14.15
C ALA A 367 -14.92 -2.72 12.68
N ALA A 368 -15.93 -2.52 11.83
CA ALA A 368 -15.87 -2.83 10.41
C ALA A 368 -14.80 -2.02 9.65
N ILE A 369 -14.70 -0.71 9.92
CA ILE A 369 -13.67 0.15 9.32
C ILE A 369 -12.28 -0.28 9.79
N HIS A 370 -12.10 -0.57 11.08
CA HIS A 370 -10.85 -1.06 11.62
C HIS A 370 -10.45 -2.40 11.00
N PHE A 371 -11.40 -3.30 10.79
CA PHE A 371 -11.15 -4.56 10.09
C PHE A 371 -10.63 -4.32 8.66
N LYS A 372 -11.31 -3.46 7.87
CA LYS A 372 -10.85 -3.08 6.53
C LYS A 372 -9.45 -2.47 6.53
N VAL A 373 -9.15 -1.59 7.50
CA VAL A 373 -7.81 -0.99 7.67
C VAL A 373 -6.75 -2.04 7.96
N ARG A 374 -7.04 -3.04 8.80
CA ARG A 374 -6.10 -4.14 9.09
C ARG A 374 -5.82 -4.98 7.85
N VAL A 375 -6.84 -5.26 7.03
CA VAL A 375 -6.66 -5.97 5.76
C VAL A 375 -5.86 -5.13 4.77
N LEU A 376 -6.08 -3.80 4.72
CA LEU A 376 -5.26 -2.88 3.93
C LEU A 376 -3.79 -2.88 4.36
N ASP A 377 -3.48 -3.00 5.65
CA ASP A 377 -2.09 -3.12 6.13
C ASP A 377 -1.41 -4.41 5.61
N LEU A 378 -2.14 -5.53 5.55
CA LEU A 378 -1.64 -6.76 4.92
C LEU A 378 -1.43 -6.58 3.41
N LEU A 379 -2.39 -5.98 2.71
CA LEU A 379 -2.28 -5.68 1.27
C LEU A 379 -1.11 -4.70 0.99
N GLN A 380 -0.84 -3.76 1.88
CA GLN A 380 0.31 -2.86 1.78
C GLN A 380 1.63 -3.63 1.94
N ALA A 381 1.69 -4.57 2.89
CA ALA A 381 2.83 -5.47 3.03
C ALA A 381 3.02 -6.31 1.77
N TYR A 382 1.94 -6.87 1.20
CA TYR A 382 1.94 -7.58 -0.08
C TYR A 382 2.50 -6.74 -1.22
N ALA A 383 1.96 -5.54 -1.45
CA ALA A 383 2.43 -4.63 -2.49
C ALA A 383 3.91 -4.23 -2.34
N ALA A 384 4.46 -4.28 -1.12
CA ALA A 384 5.86 -4.01 -0.85
C ALA A 384 6.80 -5.16 -1.27
N ALA A 385 6.30 -6.39 -1.37
CA ALA A 385 7.13 -7.55 -1.64
C ALA A 385 7.54 -7.63 -3.13
N PRO A 386 8.78 -8.06 -3.44
CA PRO A 386 9.20 -8.31 -4.83
C PRO A 386 8.37 -9.40 -5.53
N SER A 387 7.87 -10.38 -4.76
CA SER A 387 7.12 -11.55 -5.22
C SER A 387 5.62 -11.30 -5.43
N SER A 388 5.12 -10.07 -5.28
CA SER A 388 3.68 -9.78 -5.41
C SER A 388 3.20 -9.83 -6.86
N ARG A 389 2.94 -11.05 -7.33
CA ARG A 389 2.49 -11.36 -8.70
C ARG A 389 1.13 -10.75 -9.03
N HIS A 390 0.24 -10.67 -8.05
CA HIS A 390 -1.14 -10.22 -8.21
C HIS A 390 -1.34 -8.74 -7.87
N ALA A 391 -0.27 -7.94 -7.76
CA ALA A 391 -0.38 -6.53 -7.40
C ALA A 391 -1.18 -5.70 -8.42
N LEU A 392 -1.16 -6.07 -9.71
CA LEU A 392 -1.92 -5.36 -10.75
C LEU A 392 -3.43 -5.53 -10.62
N THR A 393 -3.90 -6.73 -10.24
CA THR A 393 -5.33 -7.04 -10.13
C THR A 393 -5.99 -6.29 -8.97
N MET A 394 -5.20 -5.84 -7.99
CA MET A 394 -5.67 -5.02 -6.89
C MET A 394 -5.98 -3.57 -7.30
N ILE A 395 -5.37 -3.05 -8.36
CA ILE A 395 -5.41 -1.61 -8.67
C ILE A 395 -6.83 -1.14 -8.99
N GLU A 396 -7.52 -1.82 -9.91
CA GLU A 396 -8.87 -1.47 -10.34
C GLU A 396 -9.88 -1.43 -9.17
N PRO A 397 -10.12 -2.54 -8.43
CA PRO A 397 -11.15 -2.58 -7.40
C PRO A 397 -10.85 -1.60 -6.26
N LEU A 398 -9.59 -1.48 -5.85
CA LEU A 398 -9.19 -0.54 -4.80
C LEU A 398 -9.38 0.92 -5.23
N PHE A 399 -9.01 1.28 -6.47
CA PHE A 399 -9.15 2.65 -6.96
C PHE A 399 -10.62 3.05 -7.19
N GLN A 400 -11.44 2.14 -7.72
CA GLN A 400 -12.88 2.36 -7.88
C GLN A 400 -13.56 2.56 -6.52
N ALA A 401 -13.28 1.70 -5.54
CA ALA A 401 -13.81 1.84 -4.18
C ALA A 401 -13.37 3.15 -3.52
N TRP A 402 -12.09 3.53 -3.68
CA TRP A 402 -11.56 4.75 -3.08
C TRP A 402 -12.23 6.02 -3.63
N THR A 403 -12.62 6.00 -4.90
CA THR A 403 -13.21 7.15 -5.61
C THR A 403 -14.74 7.19 -5.54
N SER A 404 -15.39 6.09 -5.17
CA SER A 404 -16.85 6.05 -4.94
C SER A 404 -17.24 6.54 -3.55
N VAL A 405 -16.34 6.46 -2.56
CA VAL A 405 -16.61 6.88 -1.18
C VAL A 405 -16.52 8.40 -1.05
N LYS A 406 -17.57 9.01 -0.47
CA LYS A 406 -17.57 10.44 -0.15
C LYS A 406 -16.61 10.74 1.01
N PRO A 407 -15.92 11.89 1.00
CA PRO A 407 -15.09 12.30 2.13
C PRO A 407 -15.92 12.39 3.42
N HIS A 408 -15.56 11.60 4.43
CA HIS A 408 -16.17 11.61 5.75
C HIS A 408 -15.09 11.35 6.81
N ALA A 409 -15.21 11.95 8.00
CA ALA A 409 -14.21 11.85 9.07
C ALA A 409 -13.92 10.39 9.45
N ASP A 410 -14.97 9.59 9.63
CA ASP A 410 -14.88 8.16 9.96
C ASP A 410 -14.12 7.32 8.90
N GLN A 411 -14.15 7.73 7.63
CA GLN A 411 -13.51 7.01 6.52
C GLN A 411 -12.10 7.54 6.21
N ALA A 412 -11.62 8.56 6.94
CA ALA A 412 -10.35 9.21 6.67
C ALA A 412 -9.16 8.24 6.79
N VAL A 413 -9.14 7.40 7.83
CA VAL A 413 -8.07 6.41 8.04
C VAL A 413 -8.07 5.35 6.95
N TRP A 414 -9.25 4.84 6.57
CA TRP A 414 -9.40 3.89 5.47
C TRP A 414 -8.92 4.48 4.14
N SER A 415 -9.32 5.72 3.83
CA SER A 415 -8.89 6.47 2.65
C SER A 415 -7.38 6.70 2.61
N GLU A 416 -6.76 7.01 3.75
CA GLU A 416 -5.30 7.15 3.86
C GLU A 416 -4.58 5.83 3.56
N ARG A 417 -5.06 4.72 4.15
CA ARG A 417 -4.48 3.38 3.97
C ARG A 417 -4.66 2.87 2.55
N MET A 418 -5.82 3.10 1.96
CA MET A 418 -6.12 2.82 0.55
C MET A 418 -5.13 3.52 -0.39
N SER A 419 -4.92 4.82 -0.14
CA SER A 419 -3.92 5.61 -0.87
C SER A 419 -2.50 5.07 -0.68
N ALA A 420 -2.15 4.61 0.52
CA ALA A 420 -0.83 4.07 0.82
C ALA A 420 -0.55 2.76 0.06
N VAL A 421 -1.53 1.86 -0.05
CA VAL A 421 -1.43 0.62 -0.85
C VAL A 421 -1.21 0.96 -2.32
N LEU A 422 -2.06 1.79 -2.91
CA LEU A 422 -1.98 2.17 -4.33
C LEU A 422 -0.65 2.90 -4.65
N ASN A 423 -0.21 3.80 -3.78
CA ASN A 423 1.10 4.46 -3.93
C ASN A 423 2.27 3.46 -3.83
N LYS A 424 2.14 2.43 -2.99
CA LYS A 424 3.17 1.40 -2.88
C LYS A 424 3.30 0.61 -4.17
N ILE A 425 2.18 0.26 -4.79
CA ILE A 425 2.12 -0.39 -6.11
C ILE A 425 2.73 0.53 -7.19
N ALA A 426 2.31 1.80 -7.25
CA ALA A 426 2.78 2.76 -8.25
C ALA A 426 4.29 3.04 -8.21
N ARG A 427 4.95 2.80 -7.07
CA ARG A 427 6.38 3.07 -6.87
C ARG A 427 7.28 1.84 -7.08
N ARG A 428 6.73 0.71 -7.51
CA ARG A 428 7.52 -0.50 -7.78
C ARG A 428 8.46 -0.26 -8.96
N LYS A 429 9.71 -0.73 -8.82
CA LYS A 429 10.80 -0.53 -9.80
C LYS A 429 11.15 -1.79 -10.59
N THR A 430 10.96 -2.95 -9.98
CA THR A 430 11.28 -4.26 -10.54
C THR A 430 10.06 -5.13 -10.33
N ASP A 431 9.24 -5.25 -11.37
CA ASP A 431 8.22 -6.27 -11.41
C ASP A 431 8.85 -7.57 -11.92
N SER A 432 8.33 -8.71 -11.42
CA SER A 432 8.75 -10.03 -11.88
C SER A 432 8.66 -10.12 -13.42
N PRO A 433 9.58 -10.79 -14.12
CA PRO A 433 9.62 -10.87 -15.59
C PRO A 433 8.40 -11.52 -16.27
N SER A 434 7.32 -11.82 -15.54
CA SER A 434 6.08 -12.42 -16.05
C SER A 434 4.85 -11.53 -15.80
N VAL A 435 4.97 -10.21 -15.93
CA VAL A 435 3.80 -9.33 -15.76
C VAL A 435 2.79 -9.57 -16.87
N ASP A 436 1.53 -9.80 -16.49
CA ASP A 436 0.43 -9.96 -17.44
C ASP A 436 0.10 -8.60 -18.09
N ALA A 437 0.51 -8.44 -19.35
CA ALA A 437 0.25 -7.25 -20.14
C ALA A 437 -1.25 -6.96 -20.28
N VAL A 438 -2.11 -7.99 -20.28
CA VAL A 438 -3.57 -7.83 -20.37
C VAL A 438 -4.09 -7.19 -19.08
N ALA A 439 -3.67 -7.70 -17.91
CA ALA A 439 -4.05 -7.13 -16.63
C ALA A 439 -3.62 -5.67 -16.47
N ALA A 440 -2.46 -5.29 -17.02
CA ALA A 440 -2.00 -3.90 -17.01
C ALA A 440 -2.90 -2.96 -17.84
N VAL A 441 -3.37 -3.41 -19.01
CA VAL A 441 -4.28 -2.63 -19.86
C VAL A 441 -5.65 -2.50 -19.21
N VAL A 442 -6.19 -3.58 -18.63
CA VAL A 442 -7.47 -3.56 -17.91
C VAL A 442 -7.43 -2.57 -16.75
N ALA A 443 -6.39 -2.63 -15.91
CA ALA A 443 -6.21 -1.70 -14.80
C ALA A 443 -6.07 -0.24 -15.29
N LEU A 444 -5.36 -0.02 -16.41
CA LEU A 444 -5.22 1.33 -16.99
C LEU A 444 -6.56 1.87 -17.48
N GLN A 445 -7.34 1.04 -18.18
CA GLN A 445 -8.66 1.41 -18.68
C GLN A 445 -9.60 1.76 -17.52
N ALA A 446 -9.59 0.99 -16.44
CA ALA A 446 -10.38 1.28 -15.26
C ALA A 446 -10.02 2.63 -14.61
N ILE A 447 -8.72 2.93 -14.43
CA ILE A 447 -8.28 4.21 -13.86
C ILE A 447 -8.69 5.38 -14.76
N VAL A 448 -8.44 5.28 -16.07
CA VAL A 448 -8.76 6.36 -17.03
C VAL A 448 -10.26 6.58 -17.11
N GLN A 449 -11.06 5.51 -17.07
CA GLN A 449 -12.51 5.60 -17.03
C GLN A 449 -12.96 6.38 -15.79
N VAL A 450 -12.51 6.01 -14.59
CA VAL A 450 -12.85 6.72 -13.35
C VAL A 450 -12.42 8.20 -13.42
N CYS A 451 -11.21 8.49 -13.91
CA CYS A 451 -10.72 9.85 -14.03
C CYS A 451 -11.50 10.71 -15.05
N THR A 452 -12.22 10.08 -16.00
CA THR A 452 -12.99 10.80 -17.02
C THR A 452 -14.48 10.92 -16.67
N THR A 453 -15.01 10.03 -15.81
CA THR A 453 -16.42 10.02 -15.41
C THR A 453 -16.68 10.62 -14.03
N THR A 454 -15.76 10.46 -13.09
CA THR A 454 -15.93 10.86 -11.68
C THR A 454 -15.08 12.09 -11.35
N ILE A 455 -15.59 12.96 -10.47
CA ILE A 455 -14.80 14.07 -9.93
C ILE A 455 -13.94 13.50 -8.81
N ILE A 456 -12.62 13.58 -8.98
CA ILE A 456 -11.65 13.09 -8.00
C ILE A 456 -10.89 14.24 -7.36
N ASP A 457 -10.50 14.07 -6.10
CA ASP A 457 -9.75 15.08 -5.36
C ASP A 457 -8.28 15.15 -5.81
N LYS A 458 -7.53 16.13 -5.27
CA LYS A 458 -6.12 16.34 -5.61
C LYS A 458 -5.22 15.14 -5.24
N LYS A 459 -5.51 14.45 -4.13
CA LYS A 459 -4.74 13.30 -3.66
C LYS A 459 -5.00 12.10 -4.57
N GLN A 460 -6.26 11.80 -4.85
CA GLN A 460 -6.69 10.76 -5.80
C GLN A 460 -6.10 11.00 -7.19
N ALA A 461 -6.13 12.25 -7.69
CA ALA A 461 -5.53 12.60 -8.98
C ALA A 461 -4.02 12.36 -9.04
N THR A 462 -3.29 12.66 -7.95
CA THR A 462 -1.84 12.44 -7.86
C THR A 462 -1.51 10.95 -7.86
N VAL A 463 -2.29 10.14 -7.15
CA VAL A 463 -2.14 8.68 -7.15
C VAL A 463 -2.49 8.07 -8.50
N ALA A 464 -3.58 8.52 -9.13
CA ALA A 464 -3.96 8.10 -10.47
C ALA A 464 -2.84 8.38 -11.49
N ALA A 465 -2.24 9.57 -11.43
CA ALA A 465 -1.10 9.94 -12.28
C ALA A 465 0.10 9.01 -12.07
N ALA A 466 0.42 8.66 -10.82
CA ALA A 466 1.49 7.72 -10.51
C ALA A 466 1.19 6.30 -11.01
N LEU A 467 -0.06 5.83 -10.86
CA LEU A 467 -0.50 4.52 -11.34
C LEU A 467 -0.46 4.43 -12.87
N VAL A 468 -0.92 5.47 -13.59
CA VAL A 468 -0.86 5.52 -15.06
C VAL A 468 0.59 5.42 -15.54
N VAL A 469 1.51 6.17 -14.94
CA VAL A 469 2.95 6.07 -15.27
C VAL A 469 3.50 4.68 -15.01
N TYR A 470 3.14 4.08 -13.87
CA TYR A 470 3.56 2.74 -13.52
C TYR A 470 3.06 1.70 -14.54
N LEU A 471 1.76 1.68 -14.85
CA LEU A 471 1.15 0.73 -15.78
C LEU A 471 1.72 0.86 -17.20
N VAL A 472 1.94 2.09 -17.68
CA VAL A 472 2.57 2.33 -18.99
C VAL A 472 4.00 1.78 -19.02
N ARG A 473 4.78 1.96 -17.95
CA ARG A 473 6.15 1.42 -17.87
C ARG A 473 6.16 -0.10 -17.83
N VAL A 474 5.27 -0.69 -17.06
CA VAL A 474 5.15 -2.15 -16.90
C VAL A 474 4.79 -2.82 -18.21
N TYR A 475 3.78 -2.30 -18.91
CA TYR A 475 3.36 -2.86 -20.19
C TYR A 475 4.45 -2.79 -21.26
N LEU A 476 5.21 -1.68 -21.30
CA LEU A 476 6.27 -1.50 -22.29
C LEU A 476 7.59 -2.21 -21.92
N ALA A 477 7.71 -2.72 -20.70
CA ALA A 477 8.82 -3.60 -20.33
C ALA A 477 8.66 -5.00 -20.95
N ASP A 478 7.44 -5.42 -21.27
CA ASP A 478 7.21 -6.66 -22.01
C ASP A 478 7.56 -6.47 -23.49
N SER A 479 8.66 -7.11 -23.92
CA SER A 479 9.25 -6.92 -25.26
C SER A 479 8.34 -7.40 -26.41
N LYS A 480 7.22 -8.06 -26.10
CA LYS A 480 6.22 -8.55 -27.07
C LYS A 480 5.00 -7.62 -27.23
N SER A 481 4.82 -6.66 -26.34
CA SER A 481 3.59 -5.87 -26.26
C SER A 481 3.64 -4.62 -27.17
N ASN A 482 2.63 -4.46 -28.04
CA ASN A 482 2.51 -3.34 -28.98
C ASN A 482 1.91 -2.10 -28.29
N THR A 483 2.43 -0.89 -28.57
CA THR A 483 1.95 0.37 -27.98
C THR A 483 0.49 0.70 -28.27
N ALA A 484 -0.12 0.06 -29.27
CA ALA A 484 -1.49 0.30 -29.72
C ALA A 484 -2.54 0.19 -28.61
N ALA A 485 -2.51 -0.86 -27.78
CA ALA A 485 -3.56 -1.08 -26.78
C ALA A 485 -3.59 0.02 -25.70
N ILE A 486 -2.42 0.51 -25.27
CA ILE A 486 -2.34 1.64 -24.34
C ILE A 486 -2.71 2.96 -25.01
N GLN A 487 -2.31 3.13 -26.28
CA GLN A 487 -2.64 4.33 -27.05
C GLN A 487 -4.16 4.46 -27.23
N GLU A 488 -4.88 3.36 -27.50
CA GLU A 488 -6.34 3.34 -27.60
C GLU A 488 -7.05 3.76 -26.31
N VAL A 489 -6.41 3.57 -25.15
CA VAL A 489 -6.96 4.02 -23.86
C VAL A 489 -6.62 5.49 -23.58
N LEU A 490 -5.35 5.88 -23.75
CA LEU A 490 -4.88 7.21 -23.33
C LEU A 490 -5.16 8.31 -24.37
N ALA A 491 -4.98 8.04 -25.67
CA ALA A 491 -5.10 9.06 -26.71
C ALA A 491 -6.51 9.68 -26.77
N PRO A 492 -7.62 8.90 -26.74
CA PRO A 492 -8.97 9.48 -26.73
C PRO A 492 -9.27 10.30 -25.47
N ALA A 493 -8.74 9.88 -24.32
CA ALA A 493 -8.92 10.59 -23.05
C ALA A 493 -8.20 11.95 -23.08
N VAL A 494 -6.96 11.99 -23.58
CA VAL A 494 -6.18 13.23 -23.73
C VAL A 494 -6.77 14.14 -24.82
N LEU A 495 -7.24 13.57 -25.93
CA LEU A 495 -7.94 14.33 -26.97
C LEU A 495 -9.16 15.02 -26.38
N THR A 496 -9.98 14.29 -25.61
CA THR A 496 -11.15 14.85 -24.93
C THR A 496 -10.77 15.95 -23.94
N LEU A 497 -9.70 15.77 -23.18
CA LEU A 497 -9.17 16.75 -22.23
C LEU A 497 -8.80 18.08 -22.90
N LEU A 498 -8.22 18.04 -24.09
CA LEU A 498 -7.72 19.24 -24.78
C LEU A 498 -8.75 19.88 -25.72
N THR A 499 -9.79 19.15 -26.13
CA THR A 499 -10.80 19.62 -27.11
C THR A 499 -12.16 19.93 -26.48
N LYS A 500 -12.46 19.47 -25.25
CA LYS A 500 -13.71 19.79 -24.54
C LYS A 500 -13.44 20.67 -23.30
N LYS A 501 -14.31 21.68 -23.07
CA LYS A 501 -14.16 22.66 -21.97
C LYS A 501 -14.34 22.09 -20.56
N HIS A 502 -15.17 21.05 -20.39
CA HIS A 502 -15.51 20.46 -19.08
C HIS A 502 -15.02 19.01 -18.95
N ALA A 503 -13.85 18.71 -19.49
CA ALA A 503 -13.25 17.39 -19.30
C ALA A 503 -12.85 17.17 -17.83
N LYS A 504 -13.20 16.00 -17.28
CA LYS A 504 -12.92 15.65 -15.87
C LYS A 504 -11.52 15.11 -15.63
N LEU A 505 -10.84 14.64 -16.69
CA LEU A 505 -9.49 14.07 -16.60
C LEU A 505 -8.51 15.06 -15.95
N PRO A 506 -7.90 14.73 -14.80
CA PRO A 506 -6.95 15.62 -14.18
C PRO A 506 -5.68 15.77 -15.03
N ARG A 507 -5.29 17.02 -15.30
CA ARG A 507 -4.10 17.34 -16.11
C ARG A 507 -2.80 16.77 -15.54
N VAL A 508 -2.74 16.59 -14.21
CA VAL A 508 -1.60 15.97 -13.51
C VAL A 508 -1.26 14.58 -14.05
N VAL A 509 -2.23 13.83 -14.58
CA VAL A 509 -2.01 12.52 -15.21
C VAL A 509 -1.09 12.64 -16.43
N VAL A 510 -1.37 13.61 -17.30
CA VAL A 510 -0.55 13.87 -18.50
C VAL A 510 0.77 14.52 -18.12
N ASP A 511 0.76 15.46 -17.16
CA ASP A 511 1.97 16.10 -16.65
C ASP A 511 3.00 15.10 -16.13
N GLN A 512 2.57 14.20 -15.25
CA GLN A 512 3.48 13.24 -14.64
C GLN A 512 4.01 12.24 -15.68
N LEU A 513 3.19 11.83 -16.65
CA LEU A 513 3.62 10.95 -17.74
C LEU A 513 4.70 11.61 -18.60
N VAL A 514 4.49 12.85 -19.04
CA VAL A 514 5.46 13.58 -19.86
C VAL A 514 6.73 13.89 -19.08
N GLN A 515 6.63 14.25 -17.80
CA GLN A 515 7.79 14.60 -16.97
C GLN A 515 8.65 13.38 -16.59
N THR A 516 8.02 12.26 -16.26
CA THR A 516 8.73 11.10 -15.69
C THR A 516 9.06 10.02 -16.72
N ALA A 517 8.38 9.99 -17.87
CA ALA A 517 8.60 9.00 -18.92
C ALA A 517 8.41 9.61 -20.33
N PRO A 518 9.21 10.62 -20.72
CA PRO A 518 9.01 11.38 -21.95
C PRO A 518 9.09 10.54 -23.23
N VAL A 519 9.94 9.50 -23.27
CA VAL A 519 10.05 8.57 -24.42
C VAL A 519 8.75 7.79 -24.62
N LEU A 520 8.16 7.27 -23.53
CA LEU A 520 6.90 6.51 -23.58
C LEU A 520 5.74 7.45 -23.90
N ALA A 521 5.71 8.64 -23.29
CA ALA A 521 4.72 9.66 -23.57
C ALA A 521 4.73 10.10 -25.04
N SER A 522 5.91 10.25 -25.66
CA SER A 522 6.02 10.58 -27.08
C SER A 522 5.40 9.50 -27.96
N LYS A 523 5.70 8.22 -27.72
CA LYS A 523 5.14 7.12 -28.51
C LYS A 523 3.61 7.04 -28.43
N LEU A 524 3.02 7.45 -27.31
CA LEU A 524 1.58 7.32 -27.06
C LEU A 524 0.77 8.56 -27.45
N LEU A 525 1.33 9.76 -27.30
CA LEU A 525 0.57 11.01 -27.36
C LEU A 525 1.05 11.99 -28.43
N LEU A 526 2.23 11.80 -29.05
CA LEU A 526 2.80 12.78 -29.97
C LEU A 526 1.86 13.05 -31.16
N GLU A 527 1.38 12.00 -31.82
CA GLU A 527 0.48 12.12 -32.98
C GLU A 527 -0.79 12.92 -32.62
N THR A 528 -1.41 12.58 -31.47
CA THR A 528 -2.61 13.28 -30.99
C THR A 528 -2.34 14.75 -30.68
N LEU A 529 -1.22 15.06 -30.01
CA LEU A 529 -0.86 16.45 -29.66
C LEU A 529 -0.50 17.28 -30.90
N VAL A 530 0.19 16.69 -31.88
CA VAL A 530 0.51 17.32 -33.16
C VAL A 530 -0.77 17.62 -33.93
N ALA A 531 -1.69 16.66 -34.05
CA ALA A 531 -2.96 16.85 -34.76
C ALA A 531 -3.75 18.03 -34.17
N ILE A 532 -3.88 18.09 -32.83
CA ILE A 532 -4.57 19.21 -32.15
C ILE A 532 -3.89 20.55 -32.43
N ALA A 533 -2.55 20.59 -32.45
CA ALA A 533 -1.79 21.82 -32.68
C ALA A 533 -1.85 22.29 -34.15
N VAL A 534 -1.85 21.37 -35.11
CA VAL A 534 -1.89 21.66 -36.54
C VAL A 534 -3.30 22.09 -36.96
N GLU A 535 -4.33 21.42 -36.46
CA GLU A 535 -5.73 21.68 -36.83
C GLU A 535 -6.41 22.78 -35.96
N ASP A 536 -5.72 23.31 -34.95
CA ASP A 536 -6.22 24.31 -33.99
C ASP A 536 -7.55 23.90 -33.31
N LYS A 537 -7.73 22.60 -33.04
CA LYS A 537 -8.98 22.01 -32.48
C LYS A 537 -9.14 22.12 -30.96
N ALA A 538 -8.23 22.80 -30.27
CA ALA A 538 -8.26 22.89 -28.81
C ALA A 538 -9.48 23.69 -28.30
N ALA A 539 -10.00 23.29 -27.14
CA ALA A 539 -11.26 23.79 -26.58
C ALA A 539 -11.27 25.30 -26.31
N ASP A 540 -10.13 25.81 -25.83
CA ASP A 540 -9.92 27.17 -25.40
C ASP A 540 -8.43 27.55 -25.48
N GLU A 541 -8.14 28.82 -25.21
CA GLU A 541 -6.79 29.36 -25.25
C GLU A 541 -5.85 28.73 -24.21
N PHE A 542 -6.39 28.28 -23.08
CA PHE A 542 -5.63 27.60 -22.04
C PHE A 542 -5.19 26.22 -22.51
N SER A 543 -6.10 25.43 -23.09
CA SER A 543 -5.83 24.11 -23.66
C SER A 543 -4.85 24.18 -24.83
N ARG A 544 -4.90 25.26 -25.64
CA ARG A 544 -3.86 25.55 -26.65
C ARG A 544 -2.48 25.73 -26.03
N ALA A 545 -2.38 26.54 -24.97
CA ALA A 545 -1.11 26.75 -24.27
C ALA A 545 -0.59 25.44 -23.64
N GLU A 546 -1.48 24.60 -23.12
CA GLU A 546 -1.15 23.30 -22.53
C GLU A 546 -0.66 22.29 -23.57
N THR A 547 -1.32 22.16 -24.72
CA THR A 547 -0.85 21.32 -25.84
C THR A 547 0.58 21.69 -26.23
N LEU A 548 0.85 22.98 -26.38
CA LEU A 548 2.19 23.48 -26.70
C LEU A 548 3.19 23.24 -25.57
N ARG A 549 2.77 23.33 -24.31
CA ARG A 549 3.61 23.01 -23.16
C ARG A 549 4.02 21.53 -23.15
N TYR A 550 3.09 20.61 -23.39
CA TYR A 550 3.39 19.18 -23.49
C TYR A 550 4.36 18.87 -24.64
N LEU A 551 4.08 19.41 -25.84
CA LEU A 551 4.99 19.29 -27.00
C LEU A 551 6.39 19.84 -26.69
N THR A 552 6.47 21.02 -26.06
CA THR A 552 7.75 21.62 -25.66
C THR A 552 8.52 20.72 -24.69
N MET A 553 7.85 20.10 -23.71
CA MET A 553 8.49 19.19 -22.76
C MET A 553 9.03 17.94 -23.45
N LEU A 554 8.28 17.37 -24.40
CA LEU A 554 8.71 16.22 -25.21
C LEU A 554 9.94 16.57 -26.06
N PHE A 555 9.92 17.70 -26.77
CA PHE A 555 11.05 18.10 -27.63
C PHE A 555 12.31 18.47 -26.83
N LYS A 556 12.17 18.97 -25.60
CA LYS A 556 13.32 19.26 -24.72
C LYS A 556 13.93 18.01 -24.11
N ALA A 557 13.18 16.92 -24.00
CA ALA A 557 13.67 15.67 -23.44
C ALA A 557 14.55 14.94 -24.47
N LYS A 558 15.84 14.77 -24.14
CA LYS A 558 16.83 14.17 -25.04
C LYS A 558 16.41 12.74 -25.41
N GLY A 559 16.27 12.47 -26.71
CA GLY A 559 15.92 11.15 -27.24
C GLY A 559 14.47 10.72 -26.98
N ALA A 560 13.59 11.63 -26.54
CA ALA A 560 12.18 11.31 -26.31
C ALA A 560 11.39 11.11 -27.61
N VAL A 561 11.69 11.91 -28.63
CA VAL A 561 11.03 11.83 -29.95
C VAL A 561 11.98 11.16 -30.94
N ALA A 562 11.49 10.16 -31.67
CA ALA A 562 12.27 9.48 -32.70
C ALA A 562 12.51 10.38 -33.93
N ALA A 563 13.64 10.21 -34.60
CA ALA A 563 13.97 11.00 -35.80
C ALA A 563 12.93 10.82 -36.93
N THR A 564 12.36 9.61 -37.06
CA THR A 564 11.30 9.31 -38.03
C THR A 564 10.02 10.10 -37.77
N GLU A 565 9.62 10.22 -36.51
CA GLU A 565 8.45 11.00 -36.08
C GLU A 565 8.67 12.51 -36.28
N LEU A 566 9.89 12.98 -36.00
CA LEU A 566 10.28 14.37 -36.25
C LEU A 566 10.25 14.71 -37.74
N ALA A 567 10.70 13.80 -38.61
CA ALA A 567 10.64 13.98 -40.06
C ALA A 567 9.18 13.97 -40.58
N ALA A 568 8.33 13.07 -40.05
CA ALA A 568 6.93 12.95 -40.48
C ALA A 568 6.07 14.17 -40.07
N HIS A 569 6.23 14.65 -38.84
CA HIS A 569 5.35 15.67 -38.26
C HIS A 569 5.99 17.06 -38.13
N GLY A 570 7.31 17.17 -38.24
CA GLY A 570 8.04 18.40 -37.93
C GLY A 570 7.74 19.55 -38.88
N ALA A 571 7.58 19.29 -40.18
CA ALA A 571 7.32 20.33 -41.17
C ALA A 571 5.92 20.94 -41.04
N SER A 572 4.89 20.11 -40.86
CA SER A 572 3.52 20.55 -40.65
C SER A 572 3.37 21.32 -39.33
N LEU A 573 4.01 20.85 -38.26
CA LEU A 573 4.00 21.51 -36.97
C LEU A 573 4.75 22.87 -37.00
N HIS A 574 5.91 22.97 -37.66
CA HIS A 574 6.59 24.25 -37.85
C HIS A 574 5.70 25.27 -38.56
N LYS A 575 5.04 24.87 -39.66
CA LYS A 575 4.13 25.74 -40.41
C LYS A 575 2.96 26.21 -39.54
N ALA A 576 2.36 25.32 -38.76
CA ALA A 576 1.27 25.66 -37.84
C ALA A 576 1.73 26.62 -36.72
N LEU A 577 2.92 26.40 -36.14
CA LEU A 577 3.48 27.26 -35.10
C LEU A 577 3.78 28.67 -35.64
N VAL A 578 4.37 28.78 -36.83
CA VAL A 578 4.65 30.06 -37.50
C VAL A 578 3.36 30.82 -37.79
N ALA A 579 2.33 30.14 -38.32
CA ALA A 579 1.02 30.75 -38.56
C ALA A 579 0.37 31.27 -37.26
N ASN A 580 0.61 30.60 -36.13
CA ASN A 580 0.13 31.03 -34.82
C ASN A 580 0.95 32.17 -34.21
N LEU A 581 2.25 32.29 -34.48
CA LEU A 581 3.10 33.39 -33.98
C LEU A 581 2.56 34.77 -34.37
N GLY A 582 1.93 34.90 -35.55
CA GLY A 582 1.30 36.15 -35.99
C GLY A 582 -0.02 36.50 -35.28
N LYS A 583 -0.63 35.56 -34.54
CA LYS A 583 -1.97 35.69 -33.95
C LYS A 583 -1.99 35.92 -32.44
N VAL A 584 -0.91 35.59 -31.73
CA VAL A 584 -0.87 35.61 -30.24
C VAL A 584 0.07 36.69 -29.69
N LYS A 585 -0.29 37.27 -28.54
CA LYS A 585 0.46 38.35 -27.86
C LYS A 585 0.93 37.94 -26.45
N GLY A 586 1.91 38.65 -25.91
CA GLY A 586 2.33 38.56 -24.49
C GLY A 586 2.93 37.21 -24.07
N LYS A 587 2.53 36.68 -22.91
CA LYS A 587 3.03 35.39 -22.36
C LYS A 587 2.81 34.20 -23.30
N ARG A 588 1.79 34.26 -24.15
CA ARG A 588 1.41 33.19 -25.08
C ARG A 588 2.33 33.12 -26.28
N LEU A 589 2.72 34.29 -26.80
CA LEU A 589 3.75 34.38 -27.84
C LEU A 589 5.04 33.68 -27.37
N LYS A 590 5.47 33.91 -26.13
CA LYS A 590 6.61 33.22 -25.51
C LYS A 590 6.46 31.69 -25.49
N GLY A 591 5.24 31.18 -25.27
CA GLY A 591 4.94 29.75 -25.30
C GLY A 591 5.08 29.14 -26.70
N VAL A 592 4.46 29.77 -27.71
CA VAL A 592 4.55 29.33 -29.12
C VAL A 592 5.99 29.39 -29.63
N THR A 593 6.69 30.51 -29.40
CA THR A 593 8.10 30.67 -29.78
C THR A 593 8.99 29.66 -29.07
N GLY A 594 8.73 29.40 -27.78
CA GLY A 594 9.46 28.40 -27.00
C GLY A 594 9.26 26.97 -27.53
N CYS A 595 8.04 26.61 -27.95
CA CYS A 595 7.74 25.33 -28.56
C CYS A 595 8.42 25.18 -29.93
N ALA A 596 8.36 26.21 -30.76
CA ALA A 596 9.02 26.23 -32.06
C ALA A 596 10.56 26.13 -31.94
N LEU A 597 11.16 26.80 -30.94
CA LEU A 597 12.61 26.70 -30.70
C LEU A 597 12.99 25.30 -30.24
N ALA A 598 12.20 24.69 -29.35
CA ALA A 598 12.44 23.34 -28.87
C ALA A 598 12.34 22.31 -30.00
N LEU A 599 11.34 22.44 -30.88
CA LEU A 599 11.17 21.58 -32.04
C LEU A 599 12.34 21.73 -33.02
N LEU A 600 12.73 22.97 -33.35
CA LEU A 600 13.87 23.23 -34.22
C LEU A 600 15.15 22.61 -33.65
N LYS A 601 15.41 22.79 -32.36
CA LYS A 601 16.56 22.19 -31.68
C LYS A 601 16.52 20.66 -31.76
N ALA A 602 15.38 20.04 -31.47
CA ALA A 602 15.22 18.59 -31.55
C ALA A 602 15.46 18.05 -32.98
N ARG A 603 14.99 18.76 -34.01
CA ARG A 603 15.21 18.38 -35.43
C ARG A 603 16.66 18.55 -35.87
N VAL A 604 17.33 19.62 -35.43
CA VAL A 604 18.76 19.85 -35.69
C VAL A 604 19.61 18.78 -34.98
N ASP A 605 19.33 18.51 -33.70
CA ASP A 605 20.03 17.48 -32.93
C ASP A 605 19.82 16.06 -33.51
N ALA A 606 18.68 15.82 -34.16
CA ALA A 606 18.35 14.56 -34.84
C ALA A 606 18.84 14.46 -36.30
N GLN A 607 19.50 15.50 -36.84
CA GLN A 607 19.92 15.59 -38.25
C GLN A 607 18.79 15.33 -39.25
N ASP A 608 17.64 15.98 -39.04
CA ASP A 608 16.48 15.79 -39.91
C ASP A 608 16.64 16.52 -41.27
N ASP A 609 16.79 15.73 -42.34
CA ASP A 609 16.96 16.19 -43.73
C ASP A 609 15.71 16.89 -44.30
N SER A 610 14.54 16.73 -43.68
CA SER A 610 13.28 17.36 -44.13
C SER A 610 13.12 18.82 -43.65
N LEU A 611 14.12 19.38 -42.97
CA LEU A 611 14.09 20.74 -42.48
C LEU A 611 14.55 21.73 -43.58
N ASP A 612 13.61 22.46 -44.18
CA ASP A 612 13.95 23.64 -44.99
C ASP A 612 14.34 24.82 -44.09
N ALA A 613 15.61 24.82 -43.73
CA ALA A 613 16.30 25.87 -42.99
C ALA A 613 16.05 27.28 -43.56
N ILE A 614 16.02 27.42 -44.89
CA ILE A 614 15.97 28.73 -45.55
C ILE A 614 14.57 29.30 -45.51
N ALA A 615 13.55 28.48 -45.83
CA ALA A 615 12.14 28.89 -45.76
C ALA A 615 11.75 29.25 -44.31
N PHE A 616 12.13 28.42 -43.34
CA PHE A 616 11.82 28.70 -41.93
C PHE A 616 12.48 29.99 -41.42
N ALA A 617 13.74 30.24 -41.80
CA ALA A 617 14.43 31.48 -41.43
C ALA A 617 13.81 32.73 -42.09
N ALA A 618 13.25 32.61 -43.30
CA ALA A 618 12.53 33.70 -43.96
C ALA A 618 11.22 34.00 -43.23
N ASP A 619 10.43 32.99 -42.93
CA ASP A 619 9.15 33.11 -42.22
C ASP A 619 9.33 33.73 -40.83
N VAL A 620 10.33 33.27 -40.06
CA VAL A 620 10.62 33.79 -38.72
C VAL A 620 11.12 35.24 -38.76
N LYS A 621 11.88 35.64 -39.80
CA LYS A 621 12.35 37.04 -39.96
C LYS A 621 11.23 38.03 -40.23
N THR A 622 10.15 37.61 -40.90
CA THR A 622 8.99 38.51 -41.13
C THR A 622 8.28 38.95 -39.85
N LEU A 623 8.53 38.27 -38.72
CA LEU A 623 7.89 38.48 -37.42
C LEU A 623 8.73 39.35 -36.45
N ASP A 624 9.93 39.79 -36.83
CA ASP A 624 10.89 40.50 -35.96
C ASP A 624 10.49 41.97 -35.63
N ASN A 625 9.52 42.52 -36.36
CA ASN A 625 9.21 43.96 -36.35
C ASN A 625 8.22 44.44 -35.25
N GLY A 626 8.11 43.78 -34.10
CA GLY A 626 7.20 44.29 -33.03
C GLY A 626 7.07 43.54 -31.71
N THR A 627 7.99 42.64 -31.34
CA THR A 627 7.78 41.70 -30.21
C THR A 627 8.71 41.91 -29.00
N SER A 628 8.31 41.36 -27.84
CA SER A 628 8.99 41.43 -26.53
C SER A 628 10.48 41.00 -26.59
N PRO A 629 11.39 41.59 -25.79
CA PRO A 629 12.83 41.26 -25.79
C PRO A 629 13.15 39.77 -25.65
N ALA A 630 12.37 39.02 -24.87
CA ALA A 630 12.55 37.58 -24.70
C ALA A 630 12.24 36.77 -25.98
N VAL A 631 11.27 37.22 -26.77
CA VAL A 631 10.89 36.59 -28.05
C VAL A 631 11.95 36.87 -29.10
N LYS A 632 12.47 38.10 -29.15
CA LYS A 632 13.62 38.47 -30.00
C LYS A 632 14.86 37.61 -29.71
N GLY A 633 15.15 37.35 -28.44
CA GLY A 633 16.24 36.44 -28.06
C GLY A 633 16.04 35.01 -28.57
N MET A 634 14.83 34.44 -28.43
CA MET A 634 14.52 33.09 -28.93
C MET A 634 14.55 33.01 -30.47
N VAL A 635 14.06 34.04 -31.15
CA VAL A 635 14.12 34.15 -32.62
C VAL A 635 15.57 34.25 -33.11
N SER A 636 16.40 35.03 -32.43
CA SER A 636 17.84 35.10 -32.71
C SER A 636 18.52 33.73 -32.55
N GLN A 637 18.17 32.97 -31.51
CA GLN A 637 18.66 31.60 -31.31
C GLN A 637 18.21 30.65 -32.42
N MET A 638 16.96 30.74 -32.89
CA MET A 638 16.48 29.95 -34.03
C MET A 638 17.30 30.25 -35.30
N LEU A 639 17.53 31.53 -35.59
CA LEU A 639 18.32 31.96 -36.75
C LEU A 639 19.78 31.50 -36.65
N GLN A 640 20.38 31.53 -35.45
CA GLN A 640 21.72 30.99 -35.22
C GLN A 640 21.80 29.49 -35.48
N LEU A 641 20.87 28.70 -34.95
CA LEU A 641 20.83 27.23 -35.14
C LEU A 641 20.73 26.86 -36.63
N VAL A 642 19.88 27.57 -37.36
CA VAL A 642 19.70 27.37 -38.81
C VAL A 642 20.92 27.82 -39.61
N SER A 643 21.59 28.90 -39.21
CA SER A 643 22.78 29.42 -39.88
C SER A 643 24.06 28.61 -39.63
N GLY A 644 24.19 28.01 -38.43
CA GLY A 644 25.34 27.21 -38.02
C GLY A 644 25.40 25.84 -38.69
N ASN A 645 24.28 25.33 -39.22
CA ASN A 645 24.23 24.06 -39.94
C ASN A 645 24.80 24.15 -41.38
N LYS A 646 25.26 25.33 -41.82
CA LYS A 646 26.03 25.51 -43.06
C LYS A 646 27.50 25.12 -42.84
N ALA A 647 27.82 23.84 -42.75
CA ALA A 647 29.22 23.42 -42.67
C ALA A 647 29.55 22.01 -43.18
N THR A 648 29.17 21.67 -44.42
CA THR A 648 29.98 20.78 -45.28
C THR A 648 29.77 21.13 -46.75
N ASP A 649 30.20 22.32 -47.16
CA ASP A 649 30.49 22.55 -48.58
C ASP A 649 31.69 23.50 -48.69
N LYS A 650 32.88 22.98 -48.31
CA LYS A 650 34.15 23.68 -48.50
C LYS A 650 34.56 23.52 -49.96
N LYS A 651 34.09 24.44 -50.82
CA LYS A 651 34.86 24.85 -51.99
C LYS A 651 36.08 25.64 -51.52
N THR A 652 37.24 25.10 -51.86
CA THR A 652 38.55 25.70 -51.75
C THR A 652 38.61 27.04 -52.51
N SER A 653 38.87 28.13 -51.81
CA SER A 653 39.64 29.23 -52.40
C SER A 653 40.52 29.89 -51.34
N HIS A 654 41.82 29.73 -51.54
CA HIS A 654 42.87 30.44 -50.84
C HIS A 654 42.88 31.89 -51.31
N SER A 655 42.84 32.88 -50.40
CA SER A 655 43.59 34.13 -50.60
C SER A 655 43.80 34.91 -49.30
N LYS A 656 45.09 35.08 -48.99
CA LYS A 656 45.80 36.04 -48.13
C LYS A 656 45.02 37.25 -47.58
N ARG A 657 45.20 37.52 -46.27
CA ARG A 657 46.02 38.67 -45.79
C ARG A 657 46.32 38.56 -44.29
N LYS A 658 47.60 38.32 -43.96
CA LYS A 658 48.18 38.43 -42.61
C LYS A 658 48.71 39.85 -42.48
N ARG A 659 48.20 40.64 -41.52
CA ARG A 659 48.74 41.97 -41.18
C ARG A 659 49.47 41.85 -39.84
N ALA A 660 50.72 42.33 -39.85
CA ALA A 660 51.69 42.27 -38.78
C ALA A 660 51.28 43.10 -37.56
N ASN A 661 51.71 42.66 -36.38
CA ASN A 661 51.76 43.48 -35.17
C ASN A 661 53.18 43.36 -34.60
N SER A 662 54.03 44.35 -34.92
CA SER A 662 55.18 44.78 -34.13
C SER A 662 54.67 45.99 -33.35
N THR A 663 54.74 46.05 -32.03
CA THR A 663 55.86 46.45 -31.15
C THR A 663 55.20 46.63 -29.76
N ALA A 664 55.79 46.58 -28.58
CA ALA A 664 57.11 46.32 -27.99
C ALA A 664 57.04 46.96 -26.57
N SER A 665 57.91 46.53 -25.66
CA SER A 665 58.16 47.05 -24.29
C SER A 665 57.26 46.45 -23.20
N GLN A 666 57.77 45.83 -22.15
CA GLN A 666 59.15 45.62 -21.67
C GLN A 666 59.19 44.32 -20.87
#